data_AF-A0A512MEY1-F1
#
_entry.id   AF-A0A512MEY1-F1
#
_cell.length_a   1.000
_cell.length_b   1.000
_cell.length_c   1.000
_cell.angle_alpha   90.00
_cell.angle_beta   90.00
_cell.angle_gamma   90.00
#
_symmetry.space_group_name_H-M   'P 1'
#
loop_
_entity.id
_entity.type
_entity.pdbx_description
1 polymer ?
#
loop_
_entity_poly.entity_id
_entity_poly.type
_entity_poly.pdbx_seq_one_letter_code
_entity_poly.pdbx_strand_id
1 'polypeptide(L)'
;MCVLTAYAELPGTGPIEVSDSGFLEKDHEALRLRWAQQMLLPDAEKRWKGKPWADQARVVTDAGLKLWLTRQTPNEDAMKRMTQTVEALLKAGCEEPLACLMAHKILFWPKKDWRVHERSFSHALKGVDDTQYPAALRAWIIDERIDLLKSHERNVSEPFQNEQAQMMAAAMKDASYNQEFESVLVRDFIDWLSNSNELELRNLELLKKSIEECAYSEWVKETMLADLETRWAWNIRGGKVAVMVKEDAWKGFEGHLQAAEKHAQKAWELRPDRPEAAAKMLSVVMGTSGGPVKLREWFDRAVKAQLDYVPAYSTLAYACTARWGGSDQYVLTLARRFAETKRYDTEVPRQLFYACKRIAVEQANARGVFSHPSIKDAVVEFARGTLEHAETDPAHALRERSLAAITAWLAGDDALAARALKATGGKLDHESIVELGSLLRHPDGMKISVAAGSGEWGEELKAVELAYRQYNMKKVQEMLAKIQTQSLKNDAARTYVQELTATLDMPAKLAKGGWHPLPVHAGLATCLSTGGEWSVSVPGEITLTGGDVYQADLTFLVPVGDQVEMRGEVSMAMPPEKDWFYNWVVSPMLRWQPERASFPPVASGVRGVLYHKAGEKPKMALAGKFYTKRVGEQETPIKPVNTFHLTVNGPNVDYAFNGVAMPPQRTSDLKLESPRGLVALAGIYIPMGGKVTFRKLEVRTVK
;
A
#
# COMPACT_ATOMS: atom_id res chain seq x y z
N MET A 1 -19.53 -6.59 32.97
CA MET A 1 -19.42 -5.15 32.67
C MET A 1 -18.15 -4.64 33.34
N CYS A 2 -17.03 -4.63 32.62
CA CYS A 2 -15.82 -3.96 33.10
C CYS A 2 -16.05 -2.45 32.98
N VAL A 3 -15.77 -1.73 34.07
CA VAL A 3 -15.75 -0.27 34.09
C VAL A 3 -14.66 0.18 33.12
N LEU A 4 -15.05 0.61 31.93
CA LEU A 4 -14.17 1.34 31.01
C LEU A 4 -13.66 2.54 31.78
N THR A 5 -12.38 2.55 32.14
CA THR A 5 -11.72 3.73 32.68
C THR A 5 -11.96 4.85 31.68
N ALA A 6 -12.71 5.87 32.07
CA ALA A 6 -13.01 7.01 31.23
C ALA A 6 -11.69 7.70 30.89
N TYR A 7 -11.15 7.41 29.70
CA TYR A 7 -10.02 8.15 29.16
C TYR A 7 -10.47 9.60 29.02
N ALA A 8 -9.67 10.53 29.55
CA ALA A 8 -9.97 11.95 29.44
C ALA A 8 -10.18 12.32 27.96
N GLU A 9 -11.30 12.97 27.65
CA GLU A 9 -11.56 13.46 26.30
C GLU A 9 -10.50 14.51 25.94
N LEU A 10 -9.76 14.25 24.86
CA LEU A 10 -8.79 15.20 24.35
C LEU A 10 -9.55 16.28 23.55
N PRO A 11 -9.12 17.56 23.61
CA PRO A 11 -9.80 18.64 22.88
C PRO A 11 -9.95 18.29 21.40
N GLY A 12 -11.15 18.36 20.83
CA GLY A 12 -11.39 18.00 19.42
C GLY A 12 -11.66 16.52 19.12
N THR A 13 -11.71 15.64 20.14
CA THR A 13 -11.92 14.19 19.96
C THR A 13 -13.29 13.68 20.43
N GLY A 14 -14.29 14.58 20.48
CA GLY A 14 -15.66 14.21 20.83
C GLY A 14 -16.29 13.18 19.87
N PRO A 15 -17.45 12.58 20.21
CA PRO A 15 -18.18 11.70 19.30
C PRO A 15 -18.48 12.35 17.95
N ILE A 16 -18.59 11.56 16.88
CA ILE A 16 -18.98 12.03 15.55
C ILE A 16 -20.49 11.97 15.45
N GLU A 17 -21.12 13.04 14.98
CA GLU A 17 -22.55 13.05 14.71
C GLU A 17 -22.84 12.19 13.48
N VAL A 18 -23.64 11.14 13.65
CA VAL A 18 -24.04 10.24 12.58
C VAL A 18 -25.43 10.64 12.11
N SER A 19 -25.53 11.08 10.85
CA SER A 19 -26.82 11.25 10.18
C SER A 19 -27.18 9.99 9.40
N ASP A 20 -28.40 9.48 9.60
CA ASP A 20 -28.96 8.38 8.82
C ASP A 20 -29.46 8.83 7.43
N SER A 21 -29.66 10.14 7.26
CA SER A 21 -30.10 10.77 6.01
C SER A 21 -29.06 11.78 5.57
N GLY A 22 -28.20 11.41 4.62
CA GLY A 22 -27.17 12.26 4.08
C GLY A 22 -26.67 11.74 2.75
N PHE A 23 -26.08 12.64 1.96
CA PHE A 23 -25.34 12.27 0.78
C PHE A 23 -24.12 11.43 1.20
N LEU A 24 -23.89 10.30 0.53
CA LEU A 24 -22.80 9.37 0.80
C LEU A 24 -21.90 9.21 -0.42
N GLU A 25 -20.76 8.54 -0.26
CA GLU A 25 -19.81 8.33 -1.34
C GLU A 25 -20.45 7.56 -2.49
N LYS A 26 -21.28 6.55 -2.19
CA LYS A 26 -22.04 5.80 -3.20
C LYS A 26 -22.95 6.69 -4.06
N ASP A 27 -23.46 7.80 -3.51
CA ASP A 27 -24.29 8.75 -4.26
C ASP A 27 -23.44 9.59 -5.21
N HIS A 28 -22.22 9.95 -4.78
CA HIS A 28 -21.22 10.56 -5.67
C HIS A 28 -20.75 9.60 -6.76
N GLU A 29 -20.44 8.35 -6.42
CA GLU A 29 -20.06 7.30 -7.37
C GLU A 29 -21.15 7.09 -8.43
N ALA A 30 -22.43 7.06 -8.01
CA ALA A 30 -23.56 7.00 -8.93
C ALA A 30 -23.67 8.24 -9.83
N LEU A 31 -23.39 9.44 -9.30
CA LEU A 31 -23.34 10.67 -10.08
C LEU A 31 -22.20 10.65 -11.11
N ARG A 32 -21.01 10.18 -10.72
CA ARG A 32 -19.83 10.04 -11.60
C ARG A 32 -20.04 8.99 -12.68
N LEU A 33 -20.71 7.88 -12.37
CA LEU A 33 -21.12 6.88 -13.37
C LEU A 33 -22.09 7.48 -14.39
N ARG A 34 -23.11 8.22 -13.92
CA ARG A 34 -24.05 8.91 -14.80
C ARG A 34 -23.36 9.94 -15.69
N TRP A 35 -22.43 10.70 -15.13
CA TRP A 35 -21.58 11.62 -15.90
C TRP A 35 -20.88 10.89 -17.04
N ALA A 36 -20.18 9.78 -16.76
CA ALA A 36 -19.46 9.03 -17.79
C ALA A 36 -20.41 8.50 -18.88
N GLN A 37 -21.60 8.02 -18.48
CA GLN A 37 -22.63 7.54 -19.40
C GLN A 37 -23.26 8.64 -20.27
N GLN A 38 -23.31 9.89 -19.79
CA GLN A 38 -23.91 11.00 -20.54
C GLN A 38 -22.88 11.82 -21.33
N MET A 39 -21.68 11.99 -20.79
CA MET A 39 -20.67 12.90 -21.34
C MET A 39 -19.62 12.18 -22.19
N LEU A 40 -19.30 10.92 -21.88
CA LEU A 40 -18.25 10.17 -22.61
C LEU A 40 -18.84 9.11 -23.54
N LEU A 41 -19.74 8.29 -23.02
CA LEU A 41 -20.26 7.12 -23.74
C LEU A 41 -20.95 7.45 -25.08
N PRO A 42 -21.81 8.49 -25.22
CA PRO A 42 -22.51 8.72 -26.48
C PRO A 42 -21.57 9.07 -27.64
N ASP A 43 -20.46 9.74 -27.33
CA ASP A 43 -19.45 10.08 -28.32
C ASP A 43 -18.62 8.84 -28.73
N ALA A 44 -18.29 7.97 -27.78
CA ALA A 44 -17.67 6.67 -28.06
C ALA A 44 -18.59 5.78 -28.93
N GLU A 45 -19.88 5.66 -28.59
CA GLU A 45 -20.85 4.84 -29.33
C GLU A 45 -21.03 5.26 -30.78
N LYS A 46 -20.97 6.57 -31.06
CA LYS A 46 -20.98 7.08 -32.44
C LYS A 46 -19.81 6.52 -33.26
N ARG A 47 -18.62 6.41 -32.66
CA ARG A 47 -17.41 5.86 -33.31
C ARG A 47 -17.43 4.34 -33.43
N TRP A 48 -18.16 3.65 -32.55
CA TRP A 48 -18.32 2.20 -32.62
C TRP A 48 -19.27 1.76 -33.75
N LYS A 49 -20.16 2.64 -34.23
CA LYS A 49 -21.16 2.30 -35.25
C LYS A 49 -20.53 1.67 -36.50
N GLY A 50 -20.99 0.47 -36.84
CA GLY A 50 -20.52 -0.29 -38.01
C GLY A 50 -19.20 -1.02 -37.78
N LYS A 51 -18.61 -0.96 -36.58
CA LYS A 51 -17.43 -1.76 -36.23
C LYS A 51 -17.86 -3.18 -35.85
N PRO A 52 -17.09 -4.22 -36.22
CA PRO A 52 -17.43 -5.62 -35.92
C PRO A 52 -17.35 -5.96 -34.42
N TRP A 53 -16.78 -5.06 -33.60
CA TRP A 53 -16.59 -5.21 -32.16
C TRP A 53 -17.48 -4.30 -31.32
N ALA A 54 -18.44 -3.59 -31.93
CA ALA A 54 -19.24 -2.56 -31.27
C ALA A 54 -20.03 -3.08 -30.05
N ASP A 55 -20.63 -4.27 -30.16
CA ASP A 55 -21.40 -4.87 -29.07
C ASP A 55 -20.51 -5.25 -27.89
N GLN A 56 -19.32 -5.82 -28.17
CA GLN A 56 -18.33 -6.12 -27.15
C GLN A 56 -17.82 -4.85 -26.46
N ALA A 57 -17.55 -3.77 -27.22
CA ALA A 57 -17.12 -2.49 -26.67
C ALA A 57 -18.16 -1.90 -25.71
N ARG A 58 -19.45 -1.99 -26.06
CA ARG A 58 -20.54 -1.54 -25.17
C ARG A 58 -20.57 -2.34 -23.86
N VAL A 59 -20.52 -3.67 -23.95
CA VAL A 59 -20.53 -4.55 -22.76
C VAL A 59 -19.32 -4.29 -21.87
N VAL A 60 -18.13 -4.21 -22.45
CA VAL A 60 -16.88 -3.94 -21.73
C VAL A 60 -16.91 -2.55 -21.09
N THR A 61 -17.37 -1.53 -21.82
CA THR A 61 -17.38 -0.16 -21.32
C THR A 61 -18.35 0.00 -20.15
N ASP A 62 -19.58 -0.49 -20.25
CA ASP A 62 -20.55 -0.42 -19.15
C ASP A 62 -20.07 -1.17 -17.90
N ALA A 63 -19.54 -2.38 -18.09
CA ALA A 63 -19.06 -3.19 -16.96
C ALA A 63 -17.79 -2.59 -16.32
N GLY A 64 -16.87 -2.05 -17.13
CA GLY A 64 -15.65 -1.41 -16.64
C GLY A 64 -15.92 -0.10 -15.91
N LEU A 65 -16.87 0.72 -16.40
CA LEU A 65 -17.28 1.95 -15.72
C LEU A 65 -17.90 1.65 -14.36
N LYS A 66 -18.79 0.64 -14.27
CA LYS A 66 -19.36 0.20 -12.99
C LYS A 66 -18.29 -0.30 -12.03
N LEU A 67 -17.43 -1.20 -12.50
CA LEU A 67 -16.33 -1.75 -11.70
C LEU A 67 -15.43 -0.63 -11.14
N TRP A 68 -15.01 0.31 -11.99
CA TRP A 68 -14.06 1.34 -11.58
C TRP A 68 -14.69 2.42 -10.70
N LEU A 69 -15.88 2.91 -11.06
CA LEU A 69 -16.47 4.09 -10.43
C LEU A 69 -17.30 3.75 -9.18
N THR A 70 -17.84 2.54 -9.07
CA THR A 70 -18.65 2.13 -7.91
C THR A 70 -17.95 1.11 -7.01
N ARG A 71 -16.73 0.70 -7.40
CA ARG A 71 -15.90 -0.32 -6.72
C ARG A 71 -16.58 -1.68 -6.53
N GLN A 72 -17.77 -1.89 -7.10
CA GLN A 72 -18.48 -3.16 -7.05
C GLN A 72 -17.65 -4.20 -7.78
N THR A 73 -17.14 -5.18 -7.03
CA THR A 73 -16.38 -6.29 -7.60
C THR A 73 -17.34 -7.42 -7.96
N PRO A 74 -17.47 -7.77 -9.26
CA PRO A 74 -18.26 -8.92 -9.66
C PRO A 74 -17.74 -10.21 -9.03
N ASN A 75 -18.64 -11.19 -8.87
CA ASN A 75 -18.21 -12.52 -8.44
C ASN A 75 -17.24 -13.17 -9.46
N GLU A 76 -16.54 -14.22 -9.04
CA GLU A 76 -15.48 -14.85 -9.83
C GLU A 76 -15.96 -15.29 -11.23
N ASP A 77 -17.16 -15.84 -11.35
CA ASP A 77 -17.74 -16.25 -12.62
C ASP A 77 -18.06 -15.06 -13.54
N ALA A 78 -18.61 -13.98 -12.98
CA ALA A 78 -18.87 -12.75 -13.72
C ALA A 78 -17.56 -12.10 -14.18
N MET A 79 -16.54 -12.05 -13.31
CA MET A 79 -15.21 -11.56 -13.70
C MET A 79 -14.59 -12.39 -14.81
N LYS A 80 -14.67 -13.73 -14.73
CA LYS A 80 -14.17 -14.61 -15.78
C LYS A 80 -14.84 -14.33 -17.12
N ARG A 81 -16.17 -14.16 -17.15
CA ARG A 81 -16.90 -13.79 -18.38
C ARG A 81 -16.50 -12.41 -18.90
N MET A 82 -16.34 -11.43 -18.02
CA MET A 82 -15.91 -10.08 -18.40
C MET A 82 -14.51 -10.10 -19.01
N THR A 83 -13.55 -10.82 -18.40
CA THR A 83 -12.20 -11.01 -18.94
C THR A 83 -12.24 -11.64 -20.34
N GLN A 84 -13.05 -12.69 -20.55
CA GLN A 84 -13.20 -13.32 -21.87
C GLN A 84 -13.75 -12.34 -22.93
N THR A 85 -14.73 -11.51 -22.56
CA THR A 85 -15.27 -10.48 -23.45
C THR A 85 -14.23 -9.41 -23.79
N VAL A 86 -13.42 -8.99 -22.82
CA VAL A 86 -12.32 -8.06 -23.05
C VAL A 86 -11.28 -8.65 -24.00
N GLU A 87 -10.87 -9.90 -23.79
CA GLU A 87 -9.92 -10.59 -24.68
C GLU A 87 -10.45 -10.67 -26.11
N ALA A 88 -11.75 -10.97 -26.28
CA ALA A 88 -12.40 -10.97 -27.58
C ALA A 88 -12.44 -9.58 -28.23
N LEU A 89 -12.74 -8.53 -27.46
CA LEU A 89 -12.74 -7.13 -27.90
C LEU A 89 -11.36 -6.72 -28.43
N LEU A 90 -10.30 -6.99 -27.67
CA LEU A 90 -8.93 -6.66 -28.04
C LEU A 90 -8.48 -7.45 -29.26
N LYS A 91 -8.82 -8.74 -29.34
CA LYS A 91 -8.52 -9.59 -30.51
C LYS A 91 -9.21 -9.09 -31.79
N ALA A 92 -10.38 -8.47 -31.66
CA ALA A 92 -11.09 -7.86 -32.79
C ALA A 92 -10.49 -6.52 -33.25
N GLY A 93 -9.41 -6.04 -32.61
CA GLY A 93 -8.70 -4.81 -33.00
C GLY A 93 -9.42 -3.53 -32.57
N CYS A 94 -10.09 -3.52 -31.43
CA CYS A 94 -10.63 -2.30 -30.86
C CYS A 94 -9.50 -1.35 -30.45
N GLU A 95 -9.56 -0.11 -30.92
CA GLU A 95 -8.63 0.98 -30.56
C GLU A 95 -9.38 2.19 -29.97
N GLU A 96 -10.66 2.07 -29.65
CA GLU A 96 -11.40 3.19 -29.08
C GLU A 96 -10.98 3.45 -27.62
N PRO A 97 -10.52 4.66 -27.26
CA PRO A 97 -9.85 4.90 -25.99
C PRO A 97 -10.67 4.60 -24.73
N LEU A 98 -11.98 4.92 -24.71
CA LEU A 98 -12.81 4.64 -23.54
C LEU A 98 -12.97 3.12 -23.34
N ALA A 99 -13.32 2.39 -24.40
CA ALA A 99 -13.45 0.93 -24.34
C ALA A 99 -12.12 0.25 -23.95
N CYS A 100 -10.99 0.76 -24.45
CA CYS A 100 -9.66 0.26 -24.12
C CYS A 100 -9.25 0.58 -22.66
N LEU A 101 -9.60 1.75 -22.13
CA LEU A 101 -9.39 2.09 -20.72
C LEU A 101 -10.25 1.20 -19.81
N MET A 102 -11.51 0.94 -20.17
CA MET A 102 -12.38 0.06 -19.39
C MET A 102 -11.95 -1.41 -19.46
N ALA A 103 -11.47 -1.87 -20.62
CA ALA A 103 -10.80 -3.15 -20.76
C ALA A 103 -9.62 -3.28 -19.79
N HIS A 104 -8.77 -2.25 -19.72
CA HIS A 104 -7.67 -2.17 -18.77
C HIS A 104 -8.16 -2.31 -17.32
N LYS A 105 -9.20 -1.57 -16.91
CA LYS A 105 -9.76 -1.65 -15.55
C LYS A 105 -10.28 -3.05 -15.19
N ILE A 106 -11.00 -3.70 -16.11
CA ILE A 106 -11.53 -5.06 -15.92
C ILE A 106 -10.41 -6.08 -15.75
N LEU A 107 -9.37 -5.98 -16.57
CA LEU A 107 -8.25 -6.91 -16.50
C LEU A 107 -7.40 -6.65 -15.25
N PHE A 108 -7.20 -5.38 -14.87
CA PHE A 108 -6.36 -4.97 -13.75
C PHE A 108 -6.94 -5.29 -12.40
N TRP A 109 -8.23 -4.99 -12.17
CA TRP A 109 -8.77 -5.06 -10.83
C TRP A 109 -8.61 -6.43 -10.14
N PRO A 110 -8.91 -7.59 -10.77
CA PRO A 110 -8.90 -8.88 -10.08
C PRO A 110 -7.51 -9.44 -9.80
N LYS A 111 -6.56 -9.19 -10.70
CA LYS A 111 -5.24 -9.85 -10.67
C LYS A 111 -4.09 -8.87 -10.39
N LYS A 112 -4.34 -7.57 -10.54
CA LYS A 112 -3.31 -6.51 -10.57
C LYS A 112 -2.14 -6.83 -11.53
N ASP A 113 -2.43 -7.60 -12.59
CA ASP A 113 -1.44 -8.15 -13.55
C ASP A 113 -1.09 -7.15 -14.67
N TRP A 114 -0.27 -6.15 -14.39
CA TRP A 114 -0.01 -5.04 -15.32
C TRP A 114 0.30 -5.46 -16.78
N ARG A 115 0.85 -6.67 -17.04
CA ARG A 115 1.20 -7.18 -18.38
C ARG A 115 0.00 -7.38 -19.27
N VAL A 116 -1.04 -8.00 -18.73
CA VAL A 116 -2.27 -8.27 -19.47
C VAL A 116 -2.91 -6.95 -19.89
N HIS A 117 -2.66 -5.88 -19.13
CA HIS A 117 -3.31 -4.58 -19.34
C HIS A 117 -2.48 -3.61 -20.15
N GLU A 118 -1.15 -3.72 -20.19
CA GLU A 118 -0.30 -2.83 -21.00
C GLU A 118 -0.76 -2.79 -22.46
N ARG A 119 -1.23 -3.93 -23.00
CA ARG A 119 -1.80 -3.97 -24.35
C ARG A 119 -3.07 -3.12 -24.47
N SER A 120 -4.10 -3.38 -23.67
CA SER A 120 -5.34 -2.58 -23.70
C SER A 120 -5.06 -1.09 -23.41
N PHE A 121 -4.19 -0.81 -22.45
CA PHE A 121 -3.89 0.53 -22.01
C PHE A 121 -3.06 1.30 -23.03
N SER A 122 -2.14 0.64 -23.75
CA SER A 122 -1.39 1.26 -24.85
C SER A 122 -2.31 1.74 -25.98
N HIS A 123 -3.41 1.04 -26.25
CA HIS A 123 -4.42 1.50 -27.21
C HIS A 123 -5.17 2.74 -26.70
N ALA A 124 -5.50 2.80 -25.41
CA ALA A 124 -6.10 4.00 -24.82
C ALA A 124 -5.14 5.21 -24.91
N LEU A 125 -3.85 5.01 -24.64
CA LEU A 125 -2.82 6.06 -24.70
C LEU A 125 -2.69 6.70 -26.08
N LYS A 126 -2.91 5.96 -27.18
CA LYS A 126 -2.90 6.53 -28.54
C LYS A 126 -3.94 7.63 -28.75
N GLY A 127 -5.02 7.64 -27.96
CA GLY A 127 -6.08 8.64 -28.03
C GLY A 127 -5.82 9.92 -27.23
N VAL A 128 -4.73 10.00 -26.45
CA VAL A 128 -4.49 11.17 -25.59
C VAL A 128 -4.16 12.43 -26.40
N ASP A 129 -3.40 12.31 -27.47
CA ASP A 129 -3.05 13.48 -28.30
C ASP A 129 -4.18 13.89 -29.25
N ASP A 130 -5.21 13.07 -29.38
CA ASP A 130 -6.27 13.26 -30.35
C ASP A 130 -7.40 14.11 -29.75
N THR A 131 -7.43 15.37 -30.16
CA THR A 131 -8.38 16.38 -29.68
C THR A 131 -9.83 16.10 -30.08
N GLN A 132 -10.09 15.08 -30.90
CA GLN A 132 -11.46 14.63 -31.15
C GLN A 132 -12.09 13.96 -29.91
N TYR A 133 -11.28 13.46 -28.97
CA TYR A 133 -11.78 12.83 -27.74
C TYR A 133 -11.98 13.86 -26.62
N PRO A 134 -13.00 13.68 -25.76
CA PRO A 134 -13.23 14.55 -24.61
C PRO A 134 -11.97 14.69 -23.75
N ALA A 135 -11.61 15.91 -23.37
CA ALA A 135 -10.40 16.15 -22.59
C ALA A 135 -10.44 15.46 -21.21
N ALA A 136 -11.62 15.27 -20.60
CA ALA A 136 -11.74 14.51 -19.36
C ALA A 136 -11.33 13.04 -19.51
N LEU A 137 -11.69 12.39 -20.63
CA LEU A 137 -11.25 11.01 -20.92
C LEU A 137 -9.72 10.97 -21.07
N ARG A 138 -9.15 11.95 -21.76
CA ARG A 138 -7.70 12.05 -21.95
C ARG A 138 -6.96 12.28 -20.62
N ALA A 139 -7.51 13.12 -19.74
CA ALA A 139 -7.01 13.31 -18.38
C ALA A 139 -7.07 12.03 -17.55
N TRP A 140 -8.17 11.27 -17.64
CA TRP A 140 -8.29 9.94 -16.99
C TRP A 140 -7.24 8.94 -17.47
N ILE A 141 -6.96 8.90 -18.77
CA ILE A 141 -5.95 7.99 -19.33
C ILE A 141 -4.55 8.37 -18.80
N ILE A 142 -4.21 9.65 -18.75
CA ILE A 142 -2.91 10.09 -18.23
C ILE A 142 -2.79 9.89 -16.71
N ASP A 143 -3.84 10.19 -15.96
CA ASP A 143 -3.87 9.94 -14.52
C ASP A 143 -3.67 8.44 -14.21
N GLU A 144 -4.35 7.56 -14.94
CA GLU A 144 -4.16 6.12 -14.79
C GLU A 144 -2.74 5.67 -15.14
N ARG A 145 -2.12 6.30 -16.16
CA ARG A 145 -0.72 6.01 -16.49
C ARG A 145 0.18 6.40 -15.33
N ILE A 146 -0.07 7.55 -14.71
CA ILE A 146 0.71 8.04 -13.58
C ILE A 146 0.54 7.12 -12.37
N ASP A 147 -0.68 6.69 -12.05
CA ASP A 147 -0.93 5.74 -10.96
C ASP A 147 -0.24 4.38 -11.20
N LEU A 148 -0.31 3.87 -12.43
CA LEU A 148 0.45 2.68 -12.84
C LEU A 148 1.96 2.87 -12.69
N LEU A 149 2.52 4.02 -13.06
CA LEU A 149 3.95 4.27 -12.90
C LEU A 149 4.32 4.35 -11.41
N LYS A 150 3.51 5.01 -10.58
CA LYS A 150 3.72 5.17 -9.14
C LYS A 150 3.62 3.89 -8.34
N SER A 151 2.61 3.07 -8.61
CA SER A 151 2.42 1.76 -7.97
C SER A 151 3.62 0.81 -8.19
N HIS A 152 4.42 1.12 -9.19
CA HIS A 152 5.67 0.42 -9.50
C HIS A 152 6.90 1.30 -9.26
N GLU A 153 6.81 2.31 -8.38
CA GLU A 153 7.89 3.23 -8.00
C GLU A 153 8.74 3.77 -9.16
N ARG A 154 8.14 3.94 -10.32
CA ARG A 154 8.79 4.65 -11.41
C ARG A 154 8.68 6.12 -11.08
N ASN A 155 9.80 6.82 -11.15
CA ASN A 155 9.78 8.27 -11.19
C ASN A 155 8.87 8.68 -12.35
N VAL A 156 7.74 9.28 -12.03
CA VAL A 156 6.88 9.94 -13.02
C VAL A 156 7.73 11.06 -13.58
N SER A 157 8.19 10.90 -14.81
CA SER A 157 9.07 11.90 -15.42
C SER A 157 8.31 13.21 -15.64
N GLU A 158 9.05 14.31 -15.65
CA GLU A 158 8.54 15.67 -15.90
C GLU A 158 7.58 15.74 -17.11
N PRO A 159 7.85 15.09 -18.27
CA PRO A 159 6.92 15.11 -19.40
C PRO A 159 5.49 14.64 -19.08
N PHE A 160 5.33 13.58 -18.27
CA PHE A 160 3.99 13.08 -17.93
C PHE A 160 3.22 14.04 -17.02
N GLN A 161 3.93 14.73 -16.12
CA GLN A 161 3.31 15.72 -15.24
C GLN A 161 2.86 16.96 -16.03
N ASN A 162 3.67 17.39 -17.02
CA ASN A 162 3.29 18.45 -17.95
C ASN A 162 2.05 18.06 -18.77
N GLU A 163 2.03 16.84 -19.30
CA GLU A 163 0.91 16.31 -20.07
C GLU A 163 -0.37 16.24 -19.21
N GLN A 164 -0.26 15.78 -17.96
CA GLN A 164 -1.39 15.75 -17.03
C GLN A 164 -1.96 17.16 -16.80
N ALA A 165 -1.11 18.14 -16.49
CA ALA A 165 -1.54 19.52 -16.27
C ALA A 165 -2.22 20.12 -17.52
N GLN A 166 -1.73 19.82 -18.72
CA GLN A 166 -2.35 20.25 -19.98
C GLN A 166 -3.72 19.61 -20.18
N MET A 167 -3.88 18.31 -19.91
CA MET A 167 -5.16 17.62 -20.05
C MET A 167 -6.19 18.11 -19.01
N MET A 168 -5.76 18.36 -17.77
CA MET A 168 -6.59 18.99 -16.73
C MET A 168 -7.07 20.38 -17.19
N ALA A 169 -6.16 21.21 -17.71
CA ALA A 169 -6.50 22.53 -18.24
C ALA A 169 -7.49 22.47 -19.42
N ALA A 170 -7.35 21.46 -20.30
CA ALA A 170 -8.27 21.25 -21.41
C ALA A 170 -9.66 20.79 -20.94
N ALA A 171 -9.73 19.89 -19.95
CA ALA A 171 -10.99 19.40 -19.38
C ALA A 171 -11.82 20.50 -18.70
N MET A 172 -11.18 21.57 -18.24
CA MET A 172 -11.87 22.76 -17.70
C MET A 172 -12.44 23.69 -18.76
N LYS A 173 -12.04 23.54 -20.03
CA LYS A 173 -12.41 24.46 -21.13
C LYS A 173 -13.35 23.84 -22.14
N ASP A 174 -13.34 22.51 -22.28
CA ASP A 174 -14.23 21.82 -23.20
C ASP A 174 -15.57 21.44 -22.55
N ALA A 175 -16.45 20.84 -23.34
CA ALA A 175 -17.77 20.41 -22.89
C ALA A 175 -17.77 19.05 -22.18
N SER A 176 -16.63 18.59 -21.62
CA SER A 176 -16.56 17.32 -20.88
C SER A 176 -17.41 17.32 -19.61
N TYR A 177 -17.69 18.49 -19.04
CA TYR A 177 -18.59 18.65 -17.90
C TYR A 177 -19.63 19.74 -18.19
N ASN A 178 -20.80 19.60 -17.59
CA ASN A 178 -21.85 20.61 -17.61
C ASN A 178 -22.19 21.00 -16.16
N GLN A 179 -23.14 21.90 -15.95
CA GLN A 179 -23.54 22.37 -14.62
C GLN A 179 -24.02 21.25 -13.67
N GLU A 180 -24.64 20.19 -14.18
CA GLU A 180 -25.07 19.04 -13.36
C GLU A 180 -23.87 18.30 -12.75
N PHE A 181 -22.75 18.25 -13.48
CA PHE A 181 -21.58 17.43 -13.15
C PHE A 181 -20.39 18.23 -12.60
N GLU A 182 -20.61 19.48 -12.19
CA GLU A 182 -19.58 20.32 -11.57
C GLU A 182 -18.90 19.66 -10.37
N SER A 183 -19.63 18.92 -9.53
CA SER A 183 -19.01 18.21 -8.41
C SER A 183 -18.16 17.01 -8.84
N VAL A 184 -18.44 16.41 -10.01
CA VAL A 184 -17.60 15.35 -10.57
C VAL A 184 -16.28 15.95 -11.04
N LEU A 185 -16.32 17.09 -11.75
CA LEU A 185 -15.12 17.83 -12.15
C LEU A 185 -14.23 18.18 -10.96
N VAL A 186 -14.81 18.70 -9.87
CA VAL A 186 -14.04 19.06 -8.67
C VAL A 186 -13.31 17.85 -8.10
N ARG A 187 -13.96 16.69 -7.98
CA ARG A 187 -13.31 15.48 -7.44
C ARG A 187 -12.27 14.89 -8.38
N ASP A 188 -12.58 14.83 -9.66
CA ASP A 188 -11.61 14.42 -10.69
C ASP A 188 -10.37 15.32 -10.63
N PHE A 189 -10.54 16.64 -10.52
CA PHE A 189 -9.43 17.58 -10.38
C PHE A 189 -8.58 17.32 -9.12
N ILE A 190 -9.23 17.11 -7.97
CA ILE A 190 -8.54 16.80 -6.70
C ILE A 190 -7.74 15.49 -6.82
N ASP A 191 -8.32 14.45 -7.42
CA ASP A 191 -7.69 13.16 -7.63
C ASP A 191 -6.45 13.31 -8.54
N TRP A 192 -6.62 13.97 -9.69
CA TRP A 192 -5.53 14.21 -10.65
C TRP A 192 -4.38 15.01 -10.02
N LEU A 193 -4.71 16.08 -9.30
CA LEU A 193 -3.72 16.94 -8.65
C LEU A 193 -2.99 16.22 -7.51
N SER A 194 -3.70 15.38 -6.75
CA SER A 194 -3.10 14.52 -5.71
C SER A 194 -2.14 13.49 -6.30
N ASN A 195 -2.42 13.03 -7.53
CA ASN A 195 -1.56 12.13 -8.28
C ASN A 195 -0.35 12.82 -8.92
N SER A 196 -0.26 14.15 -8.99
CA SER A 196 0.93 14.85 -9.48
C SER A 196 1.91 15.17 -8.33
N ASN A 197 2.96 14.36 -8.13
CA ASN A 197 3.85 14.48 -6.95
C ASN A 197 4.71 15.76 -6.87
N GLU A 198 5.09 16.39 -7.98
CA GLU A 198 5.94 17.59 -8.02
C GLU A 198 5.65 18.42 -9.28
N LEU A 199 4.51 19.11 -9.34
CA LEU A 199 4.22 19.99 -10.47
C LEU A 199 5.20 21.16 -10.54
N GLU A 200 5.77 21.38 -11.71
CA GLU A 200 6.55 22.57 -12.02
C GLU A 200 5.71 23.85 -11.94
N LEU A 201 6.39 24.97 -11.69
CA LEU A 201 5.76 26.29 -11.55
C LEU A 201 4.88 26.65 -12.76
N ARG A 202 5.36 26.40 -13.98
CA ARG A 202 4.60 26.68 -15.22
C ARG A 202 3.27 25.91 -15.29
N ASN A 203 3.21 24.71 -14.73
CA ASN A 203 2.00 23.89 -14.71
C ASN A 203 1.02 24.41 -13.67
N LEU A 204 1.51 24.81 -12.50
CA LEU A 204 0.69 25.44 -11.46
C LEU A 204 0.07 26.75 -11.98
N GLU A 205 0.85 27.58 -12.67
CA GLU A 205 0.38 28.81 -13.32
C GLU A 205 -0.65 28.53 -14.43
N LEU A 206 -0.41 27.53 -15.27
CA LEU A 206 -1.35 27.10 -16.32
C LEU A 206 -2.70 26.68 -15.71
N LEU A 207 -2.67 25.85 -14.65
CA LEU A 207 -3.87 25.38 -13.98
C LEU A 207 -4.60 26.54 -13.31
N LYS A 208 -3.90 27.40 -12.57
CA LYS A 208 -4.49 28.58 -11.92
C LYS A 208 -5.24 29.46 -12.93
N LYS A 209 -4.56 29.84 -14.01
CA LYS A 209 -5.17 30.62 -15.09
C LYS A 209 -6.39 29.92 -15.69
N SER A 210 -6.30 28.61 -15.94
CA SER A 210 -7.41 27.85 -16.52
C SER A 210 -8.62 27.78 -15.58
N ILE A 211 -8.41 27.71 -14.26
CA ILE A 211 -9.48 27.76 -13.27
C ILE A 211 -10.12 29.15 -13.24
N GLU A 212 -9.32 30.22 -13.21
CA GLU A 212 -9.83 31.60 -13.18
C GLU A 212 -10.69 31.93 -14.42
N GLU A 213 -10.25 31.47 -15.60
CA GLU A 213 -10.89 31.74 -16.90
C GLU A 213 -12.06 30.79 -17.24
N CYS A 214 -12.24 29.66 -16.56
CA CYS A 214 -13.29 28.70 -16.92
C CYS A 214 -14.71 29.26 -16.70
N ALA A 215 -15.72 28.67 -17.35
CA ALA A 215 -17.10 29.13 -17.29
C ALA A 215 -17.94 28.52 -16.15
N TYR A 216 -17.34 27.65 -15.33
CA TYR A 216 -18.03 26.98 -14.22
C TYR A 216 -18.40 27.93 -13.09
N SER A 217 -19.28 27.47 -12.21
CA SER A 217 -19.72 28.22 -11.04
C SER A 217 -18.55 28.70 -10.17
N GLU A 218 -18.78 29.78 -9.45
CA GLU A 218 -17.78 30.32 -8.52
C GLU A 218 -17.35 29.27 -7.49
N TRP A 219 -18.27 28.42 -7.02
CA TRP A 219 -17.95 27.33 -6.10
C TRP A 219 -16.88 26.36 -6.67
N VAL A 220 -17.01 25.97 -7.94
CA VAL A 220 -16.04 25.09 -8.61
C VAL A 220 -14.66 25.74 -8.63
N LYS A 221 -14.59 27.02 -9.02
CA LYS A 221 -13.33 27.77 -9.09
C LYS A 221 -12.65 27.86 -7.73
N GLU A 222 -13.39 28.30 -6.72
CA GLU A 222 -12.88 28.47 -5.36
C GLU A 222 -12.40 27.14 -4.76
N THR A 223 -13.12 26.03 -5.02
CA THR A 223 -12.70 24.70 -4.53
C THR A 223 -11.42 24.22 -5.22
N MET A 224 -11.31 24.35 -6.55
CA MET A 224 -10.10 23.95 -7.28
C MET A 224 -8.90 24.83 -6.95
N LEU A 225 -9.10 26.15 -6.76
CA LEU A 225 -8.05 27.07 -6.33
C LEU A 225 -7.57 26.72 -4.92
N ALA A 226 -8.45 26.38 -3.99
CA ALA A 226 -8.05 25.94 -2.65
C ALA A 226 -7.11 24.71 -2.68
N ASP A 227 -7.42 23.72 -3.53
CA ASP A 227 -6.59 22.54 -3.70
C ASP A 227 -5.24 22.88 -4.35
N LEU A 228 -5.27 23.66 -5.44
CA LEU A 228 -4.09 24.09 -6.18
C LEU A 228 -3.13 24.94 -5.31
N GLU A 229 -3.65 25.90 -4.56
CA GLU A 229 -2.84 26.76 -3.67
C GLU A 229 -2.23 25.93 -2.53
N THR A 230 -2.98 24.96 -1.98
CA THR A 230 -2.42 24.00 -1.00
C THR A 230 -1.29 23.19 -1.62
N ARG A 231 -1.47 22.67 -2.84
CA ARG A 231 -0.46 21.93 -3.58
C ARG A 231 0.78 22.79 -3.84
N TRP A 232 0.58 24.03 -4.26
CA TRP A 232 1.63 25.00 -4.51
C TRP A 232 2.46 25.26 -3.26
N ALA A 233 1.79 25.46 -2.11
CA ALA A 233 2.47 25.60 -0.83
C ALA A 233 3.39 24.39 -0.56
N TRP A 234 2.86 23.16 -0.60
CA TRP A 234 3.66 21.96 -0.33
C TRP A 234 4.80 21.76 -1.33
N ASN A 235 4.61 22.11 -2.61
CA ASN A 235 5.68 22.09 -3.62
C ASN A 235 6.82 23.07 -3.26
N ILE A 236 6.50 24.28 -2.80
CA ILE A 236 7.50 25.28 -2.39
C ILE A 236 8.26 24.83 -1.13
N ARG A 237 7.53 24.34 -0.11
CA ARG A 237 8.15 23.83 1.13
C ARG A 237 9.04 22.62 0.87
N GLY A 238 8.62 21.75 -0.05
CA GLY A 238 9.24 20.47 -0.34
C GLY A 238 9.02 19.42 0.76
N GLY A 239 9.55 18.22 0.52
CA GLY A 239 9.43 17.08 1.45
C GLY A 239 10.45 17.06 2.60
N LYS A 240 11.25 18.10 2.79
CA LYS A 240 12.29 18.15 3.84
C LYS A 240 11.66 18.34 5.23
N VAL A 241 12.34 17.83 6.25
CA VAL A 241 11.97 18.11 7.65
C VAL A 241 12.05 19.62 7.92
N ALA A 242 11.19 20.13 8.82
CA ALA A 242 10.97 21.56 9.03
C ALA A 242 12.27 22.37 9.25
N VAL A 243 13.22 21.81 10.00
CA VAL A 243 14.52 22.44 10.30
C VAL A 243 15.44 22.61 9.09
N MET A 244 15.14 21.97 7.95
CA MET A 244 15.92 22.01 6.71
C MET A 244 15.24 22.84 5.61
N VAL A 245 14.09 23.46 5.90
CA VAL A 245 13.35 24.32 4.95
C VAL A 245 13.88 25.75 5.07
N LYS A 246 14.18 26.38 3.94
CA LYS A 246 14.70 27.75 3.88
C LYS A 246 13.62 28.78 4.25
N GLU A 247 14.02 29.93 4.79
CA GLU A 247 13.09 30.99 5.20
C GLU A 247 12.20 31.49 4.04
N ASP A 248 12.76 31.69 2.85
CA ASP A 248 11.97 32.11 1.68
C ASP A 248 10.93 31.05 1.25
N ALA A 249 11.26 29.77 1.43
CA ALA A 249 10.32 28.68 1.18
C ALA A 249 9.19 28.68 2.23
N TRP A 250 9.47 29.06 3.48
CA TRP A 250 8.43 29.26 4.49
C TRP A 250 7.50 30.42 4.15
N LYS A 251 8.04 31.57 3.72
CA LYS A 251 7.22 32.72 3.30
C LYS A 251 6.29 32.38 2.14
N GLY A 252 6.81 31.68 1.12
CA GLY A 252 6.00 31.19 0.01
C GLY A 252 4.94 30.19 0.47
N PHE A 253 5.32 29.21 1.30
CA PHE A 253 4.41 28.24 1.89
C PHE A 253 3.25 28.89 2.64
N GLU A 254 3.54 29.84 3.53
CA GLU A 254 2.52 30.57 4.30
C GLU A 254 1.60 31.40 3.40
N GLY A 255 2.17 32.13 2.41
CA GLY A 255 1.38 32.93 1.48
C GLY A 255 0.37 32.10 0.68
N HIS A 256 0.79 30.96 0.15
CA HIS A 256 -0.08 30.04 -0.58
C HIS A 256 -1.11 29.35 0.34
N LEU A 257 -0.76 29.01 1.59
CA LEU A 257 -1.75 28.49 2.54
C LEU A 257 -2.80 29.54 2.96
N GLN A 258 -2.43 30.81 3.07
CA GLN A 258 -3.39 31.90 3.32
C GLN A 258 -4.34 32.09 2.13
N ALA A 259 -3.84 31.96 0.90
CA ALA A 259 -4.69 31.96 -0.30
C ALA A 259 -5.64 30.75 -0.29
N ALA A 260 -5.12 29.55 0.00
CA ALA A 260 -5.91 28.34 0.13
C ALA A 260 -7.00 28.45 1.21
N GLU A 261 -6.70 29.04 2.37
CA GLU A 261 -7.67 29.30 3.43
C GLU A 261 -8.83 30.17 2.93
N LYS A 262 -8.54 31.27 2.25
CA LYS A 262 -9.56 32.18 1.70
C LYS A 262 -10.46 31.48 0.68
N HIS A 263 -9.85 30.76 -0.27
CA HIS A 263 -10.59 30.03 -1.29
C HIS A 263 -11.44 28.90 -0.70
N ALA A 264 -10.89 28.12 0.24
CA ALA A 264 -11.63 27.02 0.88
C ALA A 264 -12.78 27.52 1.76
N GLN A 265 -12.57 28.60 2.52
CA GLN A 265 -13.62 29.23 3.32
C GLN A 265 -14.78 29.70 2.42
N LYS A 266 -14.47 30.43 1.34
CA LYS A 266 -15.48 30.92 0.40
C LYS A 266 -16.20 29.79 -0.32
N ALA A 267 -15.48 28.75 -0.76
CA ALA A 267 -16.09 27.56 -1.36
C ALA A 267 -17.06 26.87 -0.39
N TRP A 268 -16.69 26.71 0.88
CA TRP A 268 -17.57 26.15 1.90
C TRP A 268 -18.81 27.01 2.15
N GLU A 269 -18.69 28.35 2.16
CA GLU A 269 -19.83 29.26 2.30
C GLU A 269 -20.81 29.15 1.12
N LEU A 270 -20.29 28.99 -0.11
CA LEU A 270 -21.10 28.81 -1.32
C LEU A 270 -21.84 27.47 -1.35
N ARG A 271 -21.20 26.39 -0.87
CA ARG A 271 -21.77 25.03 -0.87
C ARG A 271 -21.38 24.28 0.42
N PRO A 272 -22.04 24.58 1.55
CA PRO A 272 -21.78 23.87 2.81
C PRO A 272 -22.30 22.42 2.80
N ASP A 273 -23.08 22.04 1.78
CA ASP A 273 -23.54 20.67 1.49
C ASP A 273 -22.49 19.82 0.77
N ARG A 274 -21.30 20.36 0.51
CA ARG A 274 -20.20 19.69 -0.19
C ARG A 274 -18.96 19.56 0.70
N PRO A 275 -18.36 18.36 0.83
CA PRO A 275 -17.31 18.11 1.81
C PRO A 275 -15.92 18.62 1.39
N GLU A 276 -15.68 18.86 0.10
CA GLU A 276 -14.35 19.02 -0.48
C GLU A 276 -13.58 20.20 0.13
N ALA A 277 -14.21 21.38 0.21
CA ALA A 277 -13.61 22.59 0.74
C ALA A 277 -13.32 22.50 2.24
N ALA A 278 -14.26 21.95 3.01
CA ALA A 278 -14.09 21.76 4.45
C ALA A 278 -12.98 20.74 4.76
N ALA A 279 -12.90 19.65 3.99
CA ALA A 279 -11.81 18.69 4.13
C ALA A 279 -10.45 19.30 3.74
N LYS A 280 -10.39 20.15 2.70
CA LYS A 280 -9.16 20.85 2.32
C LYS A 280 -8.65 21.77 3.43
N MET A 281 -9.56 22.42 4.17
CA MET A 281 -9.20 23.25 5.32
C MET A 281 -8.43 22.49 6.41
N LEU A 282 -8.61 21.16 6.55
CA LEU A 282 -7.81 20.37 7.48
C LEU A 282 -6.31 20.42 7.14
N SER A 283 -5.95 20.32 5.85
CA SER A 283 -4.56 20.43 5.39
C SER A 283 -4.00 21.83 5.60
N VAL A 284 -4.83 22.87 5.40
CA VAL A 284 -4.46 24.27 5.65
C VAL A 284 -4.21 24.51 7.14
N VAL A 285 -5.11 24.05 8.01
CA VAL A 285 -5.01 24.17 9.47
C VAL A 285 -3.79 23.39 9.97
N MET A 286 -3.53 22.19 9.45
CA MET A 286 -2.33 21.41 9.75
C MET A 286 -1.05 22.18 9.38
N GLY A 287 -1.00 22.75 8.16
CA GLY A 287 0.16 23.51 7.69
C GLY A 287 0.39 24.82 8.43
N THR A 288 -0.68 25.44 8.96
CA THR A 288 -0.64 26.69 9.75
C THR A 288 -0.61 26.46 11.26
N SER A 289 -0.52 25.21 11.74
CA SER A 289 -0.50 24.84 13.16
C SER A 289 -1.76 25.27 13.95
N GLY A 290 -2.94 25.28 13.33
CA GLY A 290 -4.19 25.78 13.93
C GLY A 290 -4.83 24.90 15.03
N GLY A 291 -4.12 23.90 15.53
CA GLY A 291 -4.51 23.11 16.71
C GLY A 291 -5.73 22.18 16.53
N PRO A 292 -5.95 21.27 17.49
CA PRO A 292 -6.94 20.21 17.38
C PRO A 292 -8.41 20.67 17.31
N VAL A 293 -8.74 21.80 17.96
CA VAL A 293 -10.13 22.30 17.98
C VAL A 293 -10.54 22.83 16.60
N LYS A 294 -9.68 23.63 15.95
CA LYS A 294 -9.94 24.14 14.59
C LYS A 294 -9.95 23.00 13.56
N LEU A 295 -9.06 22.01 13.71
CA LEU A 295 -9.11 20.78 12.91
C LEU A 295 -10.46 20.10 13.05
N ARG A 296 -10.95 19.95 14.28
CA ARG A 296 -12.22 19.28 14.52
C ARG A 296 -13.40 20.04 13.93
N GLU A 297 -13.44 21.36 14.06
CA GLU A 297 -14.50 22.21 13.46
C GLU A 297 -14.64 21.97 11.95
N TRP A 298 -13.53 21.97 11.22
CA TRP A 298 -13.54 21.73 9.77
C TRP A 298 -13.86 20.29 9.40
N PHE A 299 -13.43 19.34 10.22
CA PHE A 299 -13.82 17.94 10.06
C PHE A 299 -15.33 17.76 10.22
N ASP A 300 -15.93 18.33 11.27
CA ASP A 300 -17.37 18.25 11.52
C ASP A 300 -18.18 18.87 10.38
N ARG A 301 -17.69 19.96 9.77
CA ARG A 301 -18.28 20.55 8.56
C ARG A 301 -18.25 19.58 7.38
N ALA A 302 -17.12 18.91 7.15
CA ALA A 302 -16.99 17.96 6.04
C ALA A 302 -17.91 16.74 6.23
N VAL A 303 -17.93 16.14 7.43
CA VAL A 303 -18.76 14.94 7.69
C VAL A 303 -20.26 15.26 7.78
N LYS A 304 -20.61 16.50 8.14
CA LYS A 304 -22.00 16.97 8.04
C LYS A 304 -22.48 17.04 6.59
N ALA A 305 -21.61 17.44 5.67
CA ALA A 305 -21.91 17.46 4.23
C ALA A 305 -22.00 16.06 3.64
N GLN A 306 -21.01 15.21 3.96
CA GLN A 306 -20.97 13.82 3.56
C GLN A 306 -20.22 12.99 4.61
N LEU A 307 -20.97 12.13 5.30
CA LEU A 307 -20.46 11.37 6.45
C LEU A 307 -19.22 10.54 6.12
N ASP A 308 -19.20 9.92 4.95
CA ASP A 308 -18.18 8.97 4.51
C ASP A 308 -17.13 9.56 3.56
N TYR A 309 -16.93 10.88 3.59
CA TYR A 309 -15.86 11.53 2.84
C TYR A 309 -14.47 11.22 3.45
N VAL A 310 -13.92 10.06 3.09
CA VAL A 310 -12.65 9.49 3.59
C VAL A 310 -11.48 10.48 3.66
N PRO A 311 -11.26 11.40 2.69
CA PRO A 311 -10.18 12.38 2.78
C PRO A 311 -10.19 13.23 4.06
N ALA A 312 -11.36 13.53 4.63
CA ALA A 312 -11.45 14.28 5.89
C ALA A 312 -10.90 13.47 7.08
N TYR A 313 -11.25 12.18 7.17
CA TYR A 313 -10.80 11.28 8.25
C TYR A 313 -9.30 11.05 8.19
N SER A 314 -8.78 10.73 7.01
CA SER A 314 -7.37 10.41 6.81
C SER A 314 -6.47 11.61 7.11
N THR A 315 -6.91 12.81 6.72
CA THR A 315 -6.23 14.10 6.95
C THR A 315 -6.29 14.49 8.43
N LEU A 316 -7.45 14.39 9.08
CA LEU A 316 -7.56 14.66 10.52
C LEU A 316 -6.62 13.75 11.33
N ALA A 317 -6.67 12.44 11.08
CA ALA A 317 -5.80 11.48 11.76
C ALA A 317 -4.31 11.75 11.49
N TYR A 318 -3.95 12.29 10.32
CA TYR A 318 -2.56 12.62 9.99
C TYR A 318 -2.12 13.91 10.69
N ALA A 319 -2.96 14.95 10.64
CA ALA A 319 -2.74 16.23 11.31
C ALA A 319 -2.62 16.12 12.84
N CYS A 320 -3.18 15.06 13.42
CA CYS A 320 -3.08 14.78 14.86
C CYS A 320 -1.95 13.83 15.25
N THR A 321 -1.05 13.47 14.33
CA THR A 321 0.18 12.73 14.67
C THR A 321 1.16 13.62 15.44
N ALA A 322 2.11 13.00 16.15
CA ALA A 322 3.16 13.73 16.88
C ALA A 322 3.97 14.68 15.99
N ARG A 323 4.10 14.36 14.68
CA ARG A 323 4.75 15.20 13.67
C ARG A 323 4.13 16.59 13.53
N TRP A 324 2.84 16.73 13.81
CA TRP A 324 2.05 17.94 13.63
C TRP A 324 1.51 18.48 14.96
N GLY A 325 2.19 18.18 16.07
CA GLY A 325 1.83 18.67 17.40
C GLY A 325 0.74 17.87 18.12
N GLY A 326 0.34 16.71 17.58
CA GLY A 326 -0.56 15.77 18.24
C GLY A 326 0.17 14.67 19.01
N SER A 327 -0.43 13.48 19.11
CA SER A 327 0.16 12.31 19.78
C SER A 327 -0.51 11.01 19.34
N ASP A 328 0.14 9.86 19.61
CA ASP A 328 -0.46 8.55 19.33
C ASP A 328 -1.76 8.34 20.10
N GLN A 329 -1.84 8.79 21.36
CA GLN A 329 -3.08 8.73 22.13
C GLN A 329 -4.20 9.57 21.50
N TYR A 330 -3.86 10.70 20.87
CA TYR A 330 -4.82 11.52 20.14
C TYR A 330 -5.36 10.77 18.91
N VAL A 331 -4.46 10.22 18.09
CA VAL A 331 -4.82 9.43 16.91
C VAL A 331 -5.65 8.20 17.28
N LEU A 332 -5.29 7.48 18.35
CA LEU A 332 -6.07 6.34 18.84
C LEU A 332 -7.45 6.75 19.35
N THR A 333 -7.57 7.91 20.00
CA THR A 333 -8.88 8.41 20.46
C THR A 333 -9.78 8.71 19.26
N LEU A 334 -9.24 9.36 18.21
CA LEU A 334 -9.99 9.57 16.95
C LEU A 334 -10.34 8.25 16.27
N ALA A 335 -9.40 7.30 16.17
CA ALA A 335 -9.64 5.98 15.61
C ALA A 335 -10.83 5.28 16.27
N ARG A 336 -10.94 5.41 17.61
CA ARG A 336 -12.10 4.92 18.37
C ARG A 336 -13.40 5.58 17.89
N ARG A 337 -13.42 6.91 17.78
CA ARG A 337 -14.60 7.66 17.32
C ARG A 337 -15.04 7.26 15.91
N PHE A 338 -14.10 6.93 15.02
CA PHE A 338 -14.43 6.46 13.68
C PHE A 338 -15.19 5.12 13.72
N ALA A 339 -14.75 4.17 14.54
CA ALA A 339 -15.44 2.88 14.71
C ALA A 339 -16.78 3.00 15.47
N GLU A 340 -16.89 3.94 16.41
CA GLU A 340 -18.13 4.21 17.16
C GLU A 340 -19.30 4.65 16.27
N THR A 341 -19.05 5.11 15.04
CA THR A 341 -20.11 5.44 14.07
C THR A 341 -20.93 4.22 13.63
N LYS A 342 -20.33 3.01 13.65
CA LYS A 342 -20.94 1.74 13.23
C LYS A 342 -21.59 1.74 11.84
N ARG A 343 -21.24 2.70 10.98
CA ARG A 343 -21.68 2.76 9.58
C ARG A 343 -20.86 1.82 8.70
N TYR A 344 -20.98 0.51 8.99
CA TYR A 344 -20.25 -0.54 8.29
C TYR A 344 -20.63 -0.67 6.81
N ASP A 345 -21.75 -0.05 6.41
CA ASP A 345 -22.13 0.18 5.01
C ASP A 345 -21.29 1.26 4.29
N THR A 346 -20.30 1.84 4.98
CA THR A 346 -19.39 2.87 4.48
C THR A 346 -17.93 2.57 4.87
N GLU A 347 -16.99 3.33 4.31
CA GLU A 347 -15.55 3.24 4.62
C GLU A 347 -15.17 3.90 5.97
N VAL A 348 -16.13 4.50 6.69
CA VAL A 348 -15.85 5.28 7.92
C VAL A 348 -15.25 4.42 9.04
N PRO A 349 -15.86 3.28 9.46
CA PRO A 349 -15.28 2.49 10.55
C PRO A 349 -13.88 1.96 10.22
N ARG A 350 -13.58 1.72 8.94
CA ARG A 350 -12.25 1.28 8.47
C ARG A 350 -11.15 2.30 8.76
N GLN A 351 -11.49 3.58 8.91
CA GLN A 351 -10.50 4.59 9.29
C GLN A 351 -9.85 4.31 10.65
N LEU A 352 -10.47 3.51 11.53
CA LEU A 352 -9.82 2.97 12.73
C LEU A 352 -8.56 2.18 12.37
N PHE A 353 -8.67 1.25 11.40
CA PHE A 353 -7.56 0.41 10.97
C PHE A 353 -6.42 1.27 10.41
N TYR A 354 -6.73 2.23 9.53
CA TYR A 354 -5.71 3.10 8.93
C TYR A 354 -5.03 4.04 9.94
N ALA A 355 -5.78 4.56 10.91
CA ALA A 355 -5.21 5.36 12.00
C ALA A 355 -4.25 4.52 12.87
N CYS A 356 -4.64 3.28 13.22
CA CYS A 356 -3.77 2.36 13.96
C CYS A 356 -2.56 1.94 13.12
N LYS A 357 -2.74 1.62 11.83
CA LYS A 357 -1.67 1.28 10.90
C LYS A 357 -0.63 2.39 10.81
N ARG A 358 -1.04 3.66 10.78
CA ARG A 358 -0.12 4.80 10.74
C ARG A 358 0.85 4.79 11.92
N ILE A 359 0.34 4.64 13.14
CA ILE A 359 1.18 4.52 14.36
C ILE A 359 2.03 3.24 14.30
N ALA A 360 1.42 2.13 13.89
CA ALA A 360 2.08 0.83 13.83
C ALA A 360 3.30 0.81 12.91
N VAL A 361 3.22 1.48 11.75
CA VAL A 361 4.33 1.62 10.80
C VAL A 361 5.46 2.44 11.41
N GLU A 362 5.16 3.58 12.04
CA GLU A 362 6.18 4.44 12.67
C GLU A 362 6.88 3.74 13.85
N GLN A 363 6.13 2.96 14.64
CA GLN A 363 6.65 2.23 15.79
C GLN A 363 7.23 0.84 15.44
N ALA A 364 6.97 0.32 14.23
CA ALA A 364 7.21 -1.07 13.83
C ALA A 364 6.59 -2.10 14.82
N ASN A 365 5.44 -1.78 15.42
CA ASN A 365 4.78 -2.59 16.45
C ASN A 365 3.26 -2.65 16.27
N ALA A 366 2.81 -3.28 15.18
CA ALA A 366 1.38 -3.38 14.87
C ALA A 366 0.54 -3.97 16.02
N ARG A 367 0.94 -5.10 16.60
CA ARG A 367 0.18 -5.71 17.69
C ARG A 367 0.10 -4.82 18.92
N GLY A 368 1.21 -4.19 19.33
CA GLY A 368 1.20 -3.29 20.48
C GLY A 368 0.21 -2.13 20.33
N VAL A 369 0.07 -1.59 19.12
CA VAL A 369 -0.89 -0.53 18.81
C VAL A 369 -2.34 -1.04 18.84
N PHE A 370 -2.65 -2.09 18.06
CA PHE A 370 -4.02 -2.59 17.92
C PHE A 370 -4.56 -3.28 19.18
N SER A 371 -3.68 -3.83 20.01
CA SER A 371 -4.03 -4.42 21.31
C SER A 371 -3.87 -3.44 22.49
N HIS A 372 -3.54 -2.17 22.22
CA HIS A 372 -3.38 -1.17 23.27
C HIS A 372 -4.68 -1.04 24.08
N PRO A 373 -4.64 -1.00 25.42
CA PRO A 373 -5.85 -0.99 26.26
C PRO A 373 -6.84 0.13 25.91
N SER A 374 -6.35 1.27 25.41
CA SER A 374 -7.21 2.40 25.03
C SER A 374 -7.92 2.22 23.69
N ILE A 375 -7.67 1.17 22.90
CA ILE A 375 -8.33 1.01 21.59
C ILE A 375 -8.84 -0.41 21.35
N LYS A 376 -8.28 -1.41 22.06
CA LYS A 376 -8.55 -2.83 21.85
C LYS A 376 -10.03 -3.16 21.72
N ASP A 377 -10.88 -2.68 22.62
CA ASP A 377 -12.31 -3.00 22.60
C ASP A 377 -13.00 -2.48 21.33
N ALA A 378 -12.65 -1.28 20.88
CA ALA A 378 -13.15 -0.72 19.63
C ALA A 378 -12.60 -1.44 18.39
N VAL A 379 -11.34 -1.91 18.44
CA VAL A 379 -10.75 -2.73 17.38
C VAL A 379 -11.50 -4.05 17.22
N VAL A 380 -11.81 -4.72 18.34
CA VAL A 380 -12.56 -5.98 18.35
C VAL A 380 -14.00 -5.78 17.90
N GLU A 381 -14.66 -4.71 18.37
CA GLU A 381 -16.02 -4.37 17.93
C GLU A 381 -16.06 -4.02 16.44
N PHE A 382 -15.07 -3.27 15.93
CA PHE A 382 -14.92 -3.02 14.51
C PHE A 382 -14.78 -4.33 13.73
N ALA A 383 -13.86 -5.23 14.13
CA ALA A 383 -13.67 -6.51 13.45
C ALA A 383 -14.95 -7.36 13.44
N ARG A 384 -15.72 -7.35 14.55
CA ARG A 384 -16.99 -8.06 14.65
C ARG A 384 -18.04 -7.48 13.72
N GLY A 385 -18.28 -6.17 13.77
CA GLY A 385 -19.30 -5.52 12.94
C GLY A 385 -18.98 -5.58 11.45
N THR A 386 -17.70 -5.48 11.08
CA THR A 386 -17.24 -5.69 9.69
C THR A 386 -17.51 -7.13 9.22
N LEU A 387 -17.25 -8.13 10.07
CA LEU A 387 -17.54 -9.52 9.75
C LEU A 387 -19.04 -9.78 9.58
N GLU A 388 -19.88 -9.20 10.45
CA GLU A 388 -21.33 -9.32 10.38
C GLU A 388 -21.90 -8.61 9.14
N HIS A 389 -21.40 -7.41 8.81
CA HIS A 389 -21.82 -6.70 7.60
C HIS A 389 -21.46 -7.47 6.32
N ALA A 390 -20.30 -8.14 6.29
CA ALA A 390 -19.88 -9.01 5.20
C ALA A 390 -20.79 -10.23 4.95
N GLU A 391 -21.68 -10.56 5.89
CA GLU A 391 -22.72 -11.58 5.70
C GLU A 391 -23.91 -11.02 4.89
N THR A 392 -24.07 -9.70 4.86
CA THR A 392 -25.15 -8.99 4.16
C THR A 392 -24.74 -8.30 2.85
N ASP A 393 -23.43 -8.13 2.61
CA ASP A 393 -22.87 -7.59 1.36
C ASP A 393 -21.93 -8.59 0.66
N PRO A 394 -22.45 -9.44 -0.25
CA PRO A 394 -21.63 -10.39 -0.99
C PRO A 394 -20.58 -9.76 -1.90
N ALA A 395 -20.76 -8.50 -2.34
CA ALA A 395 -19.85 -7.87 -3.29
C ALA A 395 -18.47 -7.56 -2.66
N HIS A 396 -18.44 -7.28 -1.36
CA HIS A 396 -17.22 -6.95 -0.61
C HIS A 396 -16.85 -8.00 0.44
N ALA A 397 -17.61 -9.09 0.54
CA ALA A 397 -17.49 -10.07 1.61
C ALA A 397 -16.07 -10.61 1.83
N LEU A 398 -15.30 -10.91 0.77
CA LEU A 398 -13.93 -11.43 0.91
C LEU A 398 -13.00 -10.40 1.56
N ARG A 399 -13.07 -9.14 1.11
CA ARG A 399 -12.28 -8.02 1.63
C ARG A 399 -12.61 -7.74 3.08
N GLU A 400 -13.90 -7.61 3.42
CA GLU A 400 -14.34 -7.34 4.79
C GLU A 400 -13.97 -8.48 5.74
N ARG A 401 -14.16 -9.75 5.34
CA ARG A 401 -13.76 -10.91 6.16
C ARG A 401 -12.24 -10.97 6.36
N SER A 402 -11.46 -10.65 5.33
CA SER A 402 -10.00 -10.59 5.41
C SER A 402 -9.54 -9.51 6.38
N LEU A 403 -10.12 -8.32 6.29
CA LEU A 403 -9.81 -7.20 7.18
C LEU A 403 -10.24 -7.49 8.63
N ALA A 404 -11.42 -8.09 8.83
CA ALA A 404 -11.87 -8.53 10.15
C ALA A 404 -10.91 -9.56 10.76
N ALA A 405 -10.44 -10.53 9.96
CA ALA A 405 -9.46 -11.52 10.42
C ALA A 405 -8.15 -10.88 10.88
N ILE A 406 -7.58 -9.99 10.06
CA ILE A 406 -6.33 -9.27 10.38
C ILE A 406 -6.51 -8.43 11.64
N THR A 407 -7.60 -7.68 11.72
CA THR A 407 -7.83 -6.71 12.79
C THR A 407 -8.07 -7.38 14.14
N ALA A 408 -8.90 -8.45 14.16
CA ALA A 408 -9.12 -9.27 15.35
C ALA A 408 -7.81 -9.92 15.85
N TRP A 409 -7.01 -10.46 14.93
CA TRP A 409 -5.71 -11.06 15.24
C TRP A 409 -4.72 -10.06 15.82
N LEU A 410 -4.65 -8.84 15.26
CA LEU A 410 -3.81 -7.76 15.77
C LEU A 410 -4.24 -7.30 17.17
N ALA A 411 -5.54 -7.32 17.46
CA ALA A 411 -6.10 -7.01 18.79
C ALA A 411 -5.92 -8.16 19.81
N GLY A 412 -5.56 -9.36 19.35
CA GLY A 412 -5.41 -10.55 20.17
C GLY A 412 -6.71 -11.33 20.42
N ASP A 413 -7.75 -11.13 19.60
CA ASP A 413 -8.96 -11.96 19.58
C ASP A 413 -8.85 -13.03 18.49
N ASP A 414 -8.10 -14.09 18.80
CA ASP A 414 -7.82 -15.17 17.84
C ASP A 414 -9.06 -16.01 17.50
N ALA A 415 -10.05 -16.06 18.39
CA ALA A 415 -11.29 -16.78 18.13
C ALA A 415 -12.11 -16.07 17.04
N LEU A 416 -12.23 -14.75 17.13
CA LEU A 416 -12.87 -13.94 16.08
C LEU A 416 -12.08 -14.00 14.76
N ALA A 417 -10.74 -13.92 14.84
CA ALA A 417 -9.89 -14.05 13.65
C ALA A 417 -10.06 -15.41 12.96
N ALA A 418 -10.11 -16.50 13.73
CA ALA A 418 -10.33 -17.85 13.21
C ALA A 418 -11.70 -17.99 12.55
N ARG A 419 -12.76 -17.41 13.15
CA ARG A 419 -14.11 -17.37 12.53
C ARG A 419 -14.07 -16.66 11.18
N ALA A 420 -13.44 -15.49 11.11
CA ALA A 420 -13.33 -14.71 9.88
C ALA A 420 -12.53 -15.45 8.79
N LEU A 421 -11.39 -16.06 9.13
CA LEU A 421 -10.61 -16.90 8.20
C LEU A 421 -11.40 -18.11 7.70
N LYS A 422 -12.17 -18.76 8.57
CA LYS A 422 -13.02 -19.90 8.18
C LYS A 422 -14.07 -19.47 7.15
N ALA A 423 -14.63 -18.27 7.29
CA ALA A 423 -15.64 -17.73 6.37
C ALA A 423 -15.11 -17.41 4.95
N THR A 424 -13.78 -17.43 4.75
CA THR A 424 -13.13 -17.28 3.44
C THR A 424 -12.43 -18.55 2.95
N GLY A 425 -12.51 -19.65 3.71
CA GLY A 425 -11.72 -20.85 3.46
C GLY A 425 -10.21 -20.60 3.60
N GLY A 426 -9.80 -19.66 4.45
CA GLY A 426 -8.41 -19.30 4.71
C GLY A 426 -7.78 -18.41 3.63
N LYS A 427 -8.54 -17.98 2.62
CA LYS A 427 -8.10 -17.01 1.62
C LYS A 427 -8.16 -15.59 2.19
N LEU A 428 -7.21 -14.75 1.78
CA LEU A 428 -7.25 -13.33 2.05
C LEU A 428 -7.39 -12.58 0.73
N ASP A 429 -8.12 -11.47 0.77
CA ASP A 429 -8.16 -10.48 -0.30
C ASP A 429 -6.75 -9.90 -0.56
N HIS A 430 -6.46 -9.57 -1.82
CA HIS A 430 -5.15 -9.02 -2.21
C HIS A 430 -4.79 -7.72 -1.48
N GLU A 431 -5.74 -6.77 -1.35
CA GLU A 431 -5.49 -5.53 -0.62
C GLU A 431 -5.18 -5.83 0.84
N SER A 432 -5.89 -6.78 1.45
CA SER A 432 -5.61 -7.21 2.83
C SER A 432 -4.21 -7.82 2.99
N ILE A 433 -3.70 -8.51 1.98
CA ILE A 433 -2.30 -9.02 1.97
C ILE A 433 -1.31 -7.85 1.90
N VAL A 434 -1.56 -6.85 1.05
CA VAL A 434 -0.73 -5.64 0.96
C VAL A 434 -0.73 -4.86 2.29
N GLU A 435 -1.90 -4.71 2.90
CA GLU A 435 -2.05 -4.09 4.22
C GLU A 435 -1.25 -4.84 5.28
N LEU A 436 -1.31 -6.17 5.29
CA LEU A 436 -0.54 -7.00 6.22
C LEU A 436 0.97 -6.87 6.00
N GLY A 437 1.42 -6.85 4.74
CA GLY A 437 2.83 -6.63 4.39
C GLY A 437 3.34 -5.25 4.84
N SER A 438 2.51 -4.21 4.75
CA SER A 438 2.86 -2.89 5.27
C SER A 438 3.03 -2.85 6.79
N LEU A 439 2.44 -3.81 7.51
CA LEU A 439 2.61 -4.01 8.95
C LEU A 439 3.76 -4.98 9.27
N LEU A 440 4.60 -5.32 8.28
CA LEU A 440 5.71 -6.26 8.37
C LEU A 440 5.28 -7.66 8.80
N ARG A 441 4.17 -8.17 8.23
CA ARG A 441 3.60 -9.47 8.57
C ARG A 441 3.31 -10.31 7.33
N HIS A 442 3.53 -11.62 7.45
CA HIS A 442 3.24 -12.60 6.41
C HIS A 442 1.84 -13.23 6.60
N PRO A 443 1.05 -13.45 5.53
CA PRO A 443 -0.25 -14.10 5.61
C PRO A 443 -0.24 -15.45 6.31
N ASP A 444 0.72 -16.32 5.99
CA ASP A 444 0.76 -17.66 6.59
C ASP A 444 1.22 -17.63 8.05
N GLY A 445 2.12 -16.70 8.39
CA GLY A 445 2.52 -16.47 9.78
C GLY A 445 1.35 -15.98 10.63
N MET A 446 0.48 -15.13 10.06
CA MET A 446 -0.78 -14.73 10.69
C MET A 446 -1.71 -15.94 10.89
N LYS A 447 -1.97 -16.74 9.86
CA LYS A 447 -2.89 -17.90 9.94
C LYS A 447 -2.45 -18.91 11.00
N ILE A 448 -1.16 -19.27 11.03
CA ILE A 448 -0.62 -20.18 12.04
C ILE A 448 -0.72 -19.59 13.45
N SER A 449 -0.40 -18.31 13.58
CA SER A 449 -0.53 -17.60 14.85
C SER A 449 -1.99 -17.55 15.35
N VAL A 450 -2.97 -17.42 14.45
CA VAL A 450 -4.41 -17.52 14.79
C VAL A 450 -4.77 -18.94 15.23
N ALA A 451 -4.33 -19.98 14.52
CA ALA A 451 -4.62 -21.37 14.89
C ALA A 451 -4.03 -21.72 16.26
N ALA A 452 -2.79 -21.31 16.54
CA ALA A 452 -2.17 -21.47 17.86
C ALA A 452 -2.93 -20.68 18.95
N GLY A 453 -3.20 -19.40 18.73
CA GLY A 453 -3.81 -18.51 19.72
C GLY A 453 -5.29 -18.77 20.00
N SER A 454 -6.03 -19.31 19.02
CA SER A 454 -7.44 -19.71 19.20
C SER A 454 -7.60 -21.00 20.02
N GLY A 455 -6.51 -21.75 20.23
CA GLY A 455 -6.52 -23.03 20.92
C GLY A 455 -6.87 -24.21 20.03
N GLU A 456 -6.89 -24.05 18.70
CA GLU A 456 -7.12 -25.15 17.74
C GLU A 456 -6.18 -26.34 17.99
N TRP A 457 -4.96 -26.05 18.47
CA TRP A 457 -3.94 -27.06 18.76
C TRP A 457 -3.75 -27.35 20.26
N GLY A 458 -4.66 -26.87 21.11
CA GLY A 458 -4.66 -27.07 22.56
C GLY A 458 -4.17 -25.86 23.38
N GLU A 459 -4.52 -25.84 24.66
CA GLU A 459 -4.24 -24.72 25.57
C GLU A 459 -2.74 -24.48 25.83
N GLU A 460 -1.91 -25.52 25.71
CA GLU A 460 -0.45 -25.39 25.83
C GLU A 460 0.14 -24.48 24.74
N LEU A 461 -0.25 -24.69 23.48
CA LEU A 461 0.24 -23.89 22.35
C LEU A 461 -0.36 -22.49 22.33
N LYS A 462 -1.60 -22.35 22.81
CA LYS A 462 -2.20 -21.04 23.05
C LYS A 462 -1.42 -20.23 24.11
N ALA A 463 -0.99 -20.88 25.20
CA ALA A 463 -0.14 -20.24 26.20
C ALA A 463 1.24 -19.84 25.64
N VAL A 464 1.83 -20.69 24.78
CA VAL A 464 3.06 -20.38 24.04
C VAL A 464 2.88 -19.14 23.17
N GLU A 465 1.85 -19.11 22.31
CA GLU A 465 1.59 -17.97 21.43
C GLU A 465 1.38 -16.70 22.26
N LEU A 466 0.56 -16.74 23.31
CA LEU A 466 0.32 -15.58 24.17
C LEU A 466 1.62 -15.03 24.78
N ALA A 467 2.49 -15.89 25.31
CA ALA A 467 3.78 -15.47 25.85
C ALA A 467 4.71 -14.90 24.76
N TYR A 468 4.66 -15.47 23.55
CA TYR A 468 5.40 -14.98 22.40
C TYR A 468 4.94 -13.57 22.00
N ARG A 469 3.62 -13.31 21.94
CA ARG A 469 3.06 -11.96 21.67
C ARG A 469 3.47 -10.92 22.71
N GLN A 470 3.61 -11.34 23.96
CA GLN A 470 4.03 -10.49 25.08
C GLN A 470 5.54 -10.26 25.14
N TYR A 471 6.28 -10.73 24.13
CA TYR A 471 7.74 -10.67 24.08
C TYR A 471 8.44 -11.36 25.27
N ASN A 472 7.77 -12.30 25.95
CA ASN A 472 8.33 -13.04 27.07
C ASN A 472 9.09 -14.29 26.59
N MET A 473 10.22 -14.05 25.91
CA MET A 473 10.99 -15.08 25.22
C MET A 473 11.50 -16.18 26.16
N LYS A 474 11.85 -15.83 27.41
CA LYS A 474 12.27 -16.80 28.42
C LYS A 474 11.14 -17.79 28.74
N LYS A 475 9.94 -17.29 29.00
CA LYS A 475 8.77 -18.13 29.27
C LYS A 475 8.42 -19.00 28.07
N VAL A 476 8.53 -18.46 26.84
CA VAL A 476 8.33 -19.23 25.62
C VAL A 476 9.30 -20.42 25.55
N GLN A 477 10.60 -20.19 25.76
CA GLN A 477 11.61 -21.25 25.78
C GLN A 477 11.32 -22.31 26.86
N GLU A 478 10.96 -21.89 28.08
CA GLU A 478 10.60 -22.80 29.18
C GLU A 478 9.37 -23.67 28.86
N MET A 479 8.38 -23.13 28.14
CA MET A 479 7.19 -23.88 27.72
C MET A 479 7.50 -24.82 26.55
N LEU A 480 8.24 -24.35 25.53
CA LEU A 480 8.64 -25.16 24.38
C LEU A 480 9.48 -26.38 24.81
N ALA A 481 10.36 -26.22 25.79
CA ALA A 481 11.18 -27.33 26.31
C ALA A 481 10.36 -28.47 26.93
N LYS A 482 9.10 -28.23 27.30
CA LYS A 482 8.19 -29.25 27.86
C LYS A 482 7.34 -29.94 26.79
N ILE A 483 7.24 -29.35 25.59
CA ILE A 483 6.43 -29.87 24.51
C ILE A 483 7.23 -30.92 23.75
N GLN A 484 6.71 -32.15 23.71
CA GLN A 484 7.25 -33.20 22.84
C GLN A 484 6.71 -33.01 21.43
N THR A 485 7.44 -32.30 20.56
CA THR A 485 6.97 -31.96 19.20
C THR A 485 6.37 -33.15 18.43
N GLN A 486 6.99 -34.32 18.50
CA GLN A 486 6.53 -35.56 17.86
C GLN A 486 5.17 -36.09 18.38
N SER A 487 4.71 -35.66 19.55
CA SER A 487 3.40 -36.07 20.10
C SER A 487 2.25 -35.20 19.61
N LEU A 488 2.53 -34.01 19.06
CA LEU A 488 1.51 -33.14 18.48
C LEU A 488 0.93 -33.82 17.22
N LYS A 489 -0.39 -33.88 17.09
CA LYS A 489 -1.06 -34.57 15.98
C LYS A 489 -1.06 -33.76 14.67
N ASN A 490 -1.12 -32.44 14.77
CA ASN A 490 -1.24 -31.51 13.64
C ASN A 490 0.15 -31.09 13.11
N ASP A 491 0.37 -31.22 11.80
CA ASP A 491 1.63 -30.84 11.13
C ASP A 491 1.97 -29.34 11.25
N ALA A 492 0.98 -28.46 11.16
CA ALA A 492 1.18 -27.02 11.34
C ALA A 492 1.57 -26.69 12.79
N ALA A 493 0.99 -27.39 13.78
CA ALA A 493 1.39 -27.26 15.18
C ALA A 493 2.85 -27.70 15.41
N ARG A 494 3.25 -28.83 14.81
CA ARG A 494 4.65 -29.30 14.84
C ARG A 494 5.59 -28.27 14.21
N THR A 495 5.23 -27.77 13.04
CA THR A 495 6.01 -26.77 12.30
C THR A 495 6.17 -25.48 13.12
N TYR A 496 5.11 -24.99 13.75
CA TYR A 496 5.13 -23.80 14.59
C TYR A 496 6.07 -23.94 15.80
N VAL A 497 6.02 -25.06 16.52
CA VAL A 497 6.92 -25.34 17.65
C VAL A 497 8.38 -25.43 17.19
N GLN A 498 8.63 -26.12 16.08
CA GLN A 498 9.98 -26.24 15.50
C GLN A 498 10.53 -24.87 15.09
N GLU A 499 9.71 -24.05 14.43
CA GLU A 499 10.09 -22.71 13.98
C GLU A 499 10.45 -21.80 15.16
N LEU A 500 9.58 -21.72 16.18
CA LEU A 500 9.87 -20.91 17.37
C LEU A 500 11.13 -21.36 18.08
N THR A 501 11.30 -22.68 18.27
CA THR A 501 12.48 -23.24 18.91
C THR A 501 13.75 -22.88 18.14
N ALA A 502 13.73 -23.10 16.82
CA ALA A 502 14.86 -22.82 15.96
C ALA A 502 15.24 -21.33 16.00
N THR A 503 14.26 -20.43 15.89
CA THR A 503 14.46 -18.98 15.94
C THR A 503 15.02 -18.52 17.29
N LEU A 504 14.49 -19.01 18.41
CA LEU A 504 14.92 -18.60 19.75
C LEU A 504 16.31 -19.13 20.13
N ASP A 505 16.74 -20.25 19.54
CA ASP A 505 18.07 -20.82 19.75
C ASP A 505 19.17 -20.10 18.95
N MET A 506 18.81 -19.39 17.88
CA MET A 506 19.78 -18.79 16.95
C MET A 506 20.78 -17.85 17.62
N PRO A 507 20.40 -16.92 18.52
CA PRO A 507 21.37 -16.05 19.18
C PRO A 507 22.46 -16.82 19.95
N ALA A 508 22.07 -17.88 20.68
CA ALA A 508 23.00 -18.71 21.43
C ALA A 508 23.89 -19.56 20.51
N LYS A 509 23.35 -20.05 19.39
CA LYS A 509 24.11 -20.75 18.35
C LYS A 509 25.15 -19.83 17.71
N LEU A 510 24.76 -18.63 17.31
CA LEU A 510 25.65 -17.63 16.74
C LEU A 510 26.77 -17.22 17.70
N ALA A 511 26.50 -17.07 18.99
CA ALA A 511 27.53 -16.75 19.99
C ALA A 511 28.64 -17.82 20.08
N LYS A 512 28.32 -19.09 19.79
CA LYS A 512 29.30 -20.18 19.74
C LYS A 512 30.21 -20.11 18.51
N GLY A 513 29.80 -19.38 17.46
CA GLY A 513 30.44 -19.34 16.15
C GLY A 513 30.05 -20.55 15.29
N GLY A 514 30.70 -20.69 14.13
CA GLY A 514 30.38 -21.74 13.16
C GLY A 514 29.15 -21.40 12.29
N TRP A 515 28.96 -22.18 11.22
CA TRP A 515 27.83 -22.01 10.31
C TRP A 515 26.57 -22.67 10.87
N HIS A 516 25.47 -21.92 10.90
CA HIS A 516 24.17 -22.40 11.36
C HIS A 516 23.11 -22.15 10.29
N PRO A 517 22.23 -23.12 10.02
CA PRO A 517 21.15 -22.95 9.06
C PRO A 517 20.15 -21.88 9.54
N LEU A 518 19.60 -21.10 8.61
CA LEU A 518 18.49 -20.20 8.92
C LEU A 518 17.21 -21.00 9.26
N PRO A 519 16.37 -20.51 10.19
CA PRO A 519 15.13 -21.17 10.60
C PRO A 519 14.02 -20.99 9.54
N VAL A 520 14.13 -21.71 8.42
CA VAL A 520 13.15 -21.67 7.32
C VAL A 520 12.12 -22.77 7.49
N HIS A 521 10.89 -22.39 7.84
CA HIS A 521 9.77 -23.30 8.07
C HIS A 521 8.51 -22.84 7.34
N ALA A 522 7.61 -23.76 7.02
CA ALA A 522 6.39 -23.49 6.26
C ALA A 522 5.42 -22.50 6.91
N GLY A 523 5.58 -22.25 8.20
CA GLY A 523 4.73 -21.32 8.91
C GLY A 523 5.06 -19.85 8.68
N LEU A 524 6.35 -19.53 8.55
CA LEU A 524 6.84 -18.15 8.49
C LEU A 524 6.28 -17.28 9.64
N ALA A 525 5.93 -17.90 10.78
CA ALA A 525 5.31 -17.27 11.93
C ALA A 525 6.25 -16.29 12.65
N THR A 526 7.55 -16.50 12.51
CA THR A 526 8.63 -15.69 13.08
C THR A 526 9.26 -14.76 12.05
N CYS A 527 8.84 -14.79 10.79
CA CYS A 527 9.36 -13.91 9.76
C CYS A 527 8.64 -12.55 9.74
N LEU A 528 9.36 -11.52 9.34
CA LEU A 528 8.77 -10.26 8.90
C LEU A 528 8.71 -10.26 7.37
N SER A 529 7.66 -9.68 6.80
CA SER A 529 7.53 -9.57 5.34
C SER A 529 7.01 -8.20 4.95
N THR A 530 7.64 -7.56 3.97
CA THR A 530 7.12 -6.32 3.37
C THR A 530 6.11 -6.59 2.24
N GLY A 531 5.89 -7.85 1.88
CA GLY A 531 5.07 -8.29 0.76
C GLY A 531 5.70 -9.44 -0.03
N GLY A 532 5.10 -9.72 -1.19
CA GLY A 532 5.47 -10.82 -2.07
C GLY A 532 4.87 -12.17 -1.68
N GLU A 533 4.86 -13.10 -2.64
CA GLU A 533 4.36 -14.46 -2.45
C GLU A 533 5.49 -15.38 -2.04
N TRP A 534 5.78 -15.40 -0.74
CA TRP A 534 6.78 -16.29 -0.15
C TRP A 534 6.16 -17.62 0.27
N SER A 535 6.83 -18.71 -0.05
CA SER A 535 6.38 -20.06 0.32
C SER A 535 7.56 -20.97 0.61
N VAL A 536 7.35 -21.96 1.47
CA VAL A 536 8.36 -22.97 1.83
C VAL A 536 7.79 -24.33 1.45
N SER A 537 8.37 -24.94 0.43
CA SER A 537 8.00 -26.27 -0.07
C SER A 537 8.42 -27.37 0.90
N VAL A 538 9.63 -27.24 1.45
CA VAL A 538 10.27 -28.14 2.42
C VAL A 538 11.13 -27.32 3.40
N PRO A 539 11.35 -27.79 4.64
CA PRO A 539 12.19 -27.09 5.59
C PRO A 539 13.58 -26.76 5.01
N GLY A 540 14.03 -25.51 5.17
CA GLY A 540 15.31 -25.05 4.63
C GLY A 540 15.29 -24.55 3.17
N GLU A 541 14.16 -24.69 2.45
CA GLU A 541 13.98 -24.18 1.09
C GLU A 541 12.85 -23.14 1.04
N ILE A 542 13.13 -21.98 0.47
CA ILE A 542 12.15 -20.90 0.38
C ILE A 542 12.08 -20.30 -1.01
N THR A 543 10.86 -20.14 -1.51
CA THR A 543 10.57 -19.65 -2.86
C THR A 543 9.79 -18.35 -2.79
N LEU A 544 10.30 -17.33 -3.46
CA LEU A 544 9.54 -16.14 -3.85
C LEU A 544 8.94 -16.40 -5.24
N THR A 545 7.61 -16.34 -5.33
CA THR A 545 6.91 -16.29 -6.61
C THR A 545 6.77 -14.83 -7.04
N GLY A 546 7.18 -14.54 -8.26
CA GLY A 546 7.12 -13.21 -8.84
C GLY A 546 5.69 -12.77 -9.09
N GLY A 547 5.46 -11.49 -8.82
CA GLY A 547 4.22 -10.77 -9.09
C GLY A 547 4.49 -9.33 -9.52
N ASP A 548 5.70 -9.04 -10.03
CA ASP A 548 6.16 -7.70 -10.43
C ASP A 548 6.11 -6.63 -9.32
N VAL A 549 5.99 -7.06 -8.06
CA VAL A 549 5.99 -6.18 -6.90
C VAL A 549 7.32 -5.44 -6.80
N TYR A 550 7.25 -4.15 -6.47
CA TYR A 550 8.43 -3.30 -6.32
C TYR A 550 9.47 -3.94 -5.40
N GLN A 551 9.07 -4.30 -4.19
CA GLN A 551 9.96 -4.91 -3.21
C GLN A 551 9.22 -5.93 -2.36
N ALA A 552 9.75 -7.14 -2.32
CA ALA A 552 9.33 -8.21 -1.46
C ALA A 552 10.52 -8.63 -0.62
N ASP A 553 10.55 -8.22 0.65
CA ASP A 553 11.51 -8.68 1.62
C ASP A 553 10.88 -9.75 2.50
N LEU A 554 11.68 -10.75 2.83
CA LEU A 554 11.40 -11.68 3.91
C LEU A 554 12.59 -11.72 4.87
N THR A 555 12.32 -11.33 6.12
CA THR A 555 13.32 -11.14 7.14
C THR A 555 13.17 -12.17 8.24
N PHE A 556 14.27 -12.75 8.67
CA PHE A 556 14.34 -13.70 9.78
C PHE A 556 14.71 -12.95 11.07
N LEU A 557 14.10 -13.31 12.20
CA LEU A 557 14.44 -12.74 13.53
C LEU A 557 15.77 -13.28 14.07
N VAL A 558 16.81 -13.18 13.25
CA VAL A 558 18.20 -13.55 13.54
C VAL A 558 18.98 -12.24 13.69
N PRO A 559 19.22 -11.76 14.93
CA PRO A 559 19.93 -10.51 15.15
C PRO A 559 21.40 -10.66 14.75
N VAL A 560 21.88 -9.72 13.93
CA VAL A 560 23.26 -9.69 13.44
C VAL A 560 23.90 -8.33 13.68
N GLY A 561 25.20 -8.36 13.99
CA GLY A 561 26.01 -7.19 14.27
C GLY A 561 26.90 -6.80 13.10
N ASP A 562 28.11 -6.34 13.44
CA ASP A 562 29.06 -5.83 12.47
C ASP A 562 30.05 -6.86 11.92
N GLN A 563 30.05 -8.05 12.49
CA GLN A 563 30.88 -9.18 12.13
C GLN A 563 30.00 -10.40 11.83
N VAL A 564 29.50 -10.50 10.62
CA VAL A 564 28.53 -11.51 10.20
C VAL A 564 28.75 -11.95 8.76
N GLU A 565 28.51 -13.22 8.49
CA GLU A 565 28.49 -13.79 7.16
C GLU A 565 27.21 -14.56 6.90
N MET A 566 26.77 -14.56 5.65
CA MET A 566 25.68 -15.39 5.15
C MET A 566 26.09 -16.04 3.84
N ARG A 567 25.72 -17.30 3.66
CA ARG A 567 25.90 -18.01 2.38
C ARG A 567 24.69 -18.87 2.06
N GLY A 568 24.57 -19.26 0.81
CA GLY A 568 23.56 -20.21 0.39
C GLY A 568 23.55 -20.44 -1.11
N GLU A 569 22.53 -21.16 -1.54
CA GLU A 569 22.24 -21.43 -2.94
C GLU A 569 20.96 -20.69 -3.37
N VAL A 570 20.93 -20.22 -4.62
CA VAL A 570 19.76 -19.63 -5.26
C VAL A 570 19.57 -20.17 -6.67
N SER A 571 18.34 -20.59 -6.96
CA SER A 571 17.91 -21.05 -8.29
C SER A 571 16.80 -20.13 -8.79
N MET A 572 16.81 -19.83 -10.09
CA MET A 572 15.89 -18.87 -10.70
C MET A 572 15.24 -19.50 -11.92
N ALA A 573 13.91 -19.51 -11.94
CA ALA A 573 13.10 -19.89 -13.09
C ALA A 573 12.32 -18.66 -13.54
N MET A 574 12.90 -17.87 -14.44
CA MET A 574 12.27 -16.64 -14.95
C MET A 574 11.50 -16.93 -16.24
N PRO A 575 10.40 -16.21 -16.51
CA PRO A 575 9.77 -16.22 -17.83
C PRO A 575 10.72 -15.62 -18.89
N PRO A 576 10.41 -15.75 -20.19
CA PRO A 576 11.18 -15.09 -21.25
C PRO A 576 11.33 -13.58 -21.03
N GLU A 577 12.46 -12.98 -21.42
CA GLU A 577 12.76 -11.56 -21.19
C GLU A 577 11.71 -10.59 -21.74
N LYS A 578 11.10 -10.95 -22.89
CA LYS A 578 10.01 -10.17 -23.50
C LYS A 578 8.77 -10.05 -22.60
N ASP A 579 8.65 -10.90 -21.60
CA ASP A 579 7.53 -10.96 -20.66
C ASP A 579 7.89 -10.30 -19.30
N TRP A 580 9.09 -9.69 -19.20
CA TRP A 580 9.53 -8.97 -18.01
C TRP A 580 9.00 -7.54 -18.02
N PHE A 581 8.55 -7.07 -16.86
CA PHE A 581 8.17 -5.67 -16.72
C PHE A 581 9.36 -4.71 -16.73
N TYR A 582 10.41 -5.16 -16.07
CA TYR A 582 11.50 -4.34 -15.60
C TYR A 582 12.74 -5.21 -15.38
N ASN A 583 13.82 -4.60 -14.94
CA ASN A 583 14.92 -5.39 -14.41
C ASN A 583 14.50 -6.03 -13.09
N TRP A 584 14.78 -7.32 -12.94
CA TRP A 584 14.56 -7.99 -11.68
C TRP A 584 15.83 -7.99 -10.83
N VAL A 585 15.64 -8.07 -9.52
CA VAL A 585 16.74 -8.11 -8.54
C VAL A 585 16.47 -9.20 -7.51
N VAL A 586 17.52 -9.96 -7.18
CA VAL A 586 17.52 -10.94 -6.11
C VAL A 586 18.66 -10.60 -5.16
N SER A 587 18.38 -10.58 -3.85
CA SER A 587 19.36 -10.09 -2.90
C SER A 587 19.31 -10.78 -1.53
N PRO A 588 20.34 -11.54 -1.12
CA PRO A 588 20.61 -11.78 0.30
C PRO A 588 20.99 -10.47 0.99
N MET A 589 20.52 -10.30 2.23
CA MET A 589 20.73 -9.08 3.00
C MET A 589 21.22 -9.36 4.42
N LEU A 590 22.15 -8.53 4.87
CA LEU A 590 22.63 -8.47 6.25
C LEU A 590 22.37 -7.09 6.84
N ARG A 591 22.14 -7.05 8.16
CA ARG A 591 21.76 -5.83 8.89
C ARG A 591 20.49 -5.16 8.33
N TRP A 592 19.52 -5.97 7.88
CA TRP A 592 18.23 -5.48 7.43
C TRP A 592 17.51 -4.71 8.53
N GLN A 593 16.95 -3.56 8.19
CA GLN A 593 16.12 -2.72 9.05
C GLN A 593 15.00 -2.09 8.21
N PRO A 594 13.75 -2.08 8.71
CA PRO A 594 12.68 -1.35 8.04
C PRO A 594 12.86 0.15 8.30
N GLU A 595 12.78 0.98 7.27
CA GLU A 595 12.73 2.43 7.45
C GLU A 595 11.37 2.84 8.03
N ARG A 596 11.39 3.62 9.12
CA ARG A 596 10.18 3.97 9.90
C ARG A 596 9.33 5.08 9.25
N ALA A 597 9.75 5.67 8.13
CA ALA A 597 9.19 6.91 7.59
C ALA A 597 8.90 6.91 6.08
N SER A 598 9.16 5.82 5.36
CA SER A 598 8.83 5.67 3.93
C SER A 598 7.64 4.72 3.76
N PHE A 599 6.73 5.07 2.85
CA PHE A 599 5.71 4.14 2.36
C PHE A 599 5.87 3.99 0.85
N PRO A 600 6.10 2.77 0.34
CA PRO A 600 6.32 1.54 1.12
C PRO A 600 7.63 1.60 1.94
N PRO A 601 7.76 0.81 3.01
CA PRO A 601 8.95 0.82 3.86
C PRO A 601 10.15 0.35 3.05
N VAL A 602 11.06 1.28 2.71
CA VAL A 602 12.33 0.92 2.11
C VAL A 602 13.19 0.32 3.20
N ALA A 603 13.72 -0.87 2.98
CA ALA A 603 14.61 -1.48 3.96
C ALA A 603 16.06 -1.00 3.76
N SER A 604 16.69 -0.60 4.86
CA SER A 604 18.14 -0.37 4.90
C SER A 604 18.86 -1.68 5.22
N GLY A 605 20.08 -1.85 4.70
CA GLY A 605 20.89 -3.04 4.96
C GLY A 605 22.01 -3.19 3.93
N VAL A 606 22.90 -4.14 4.16
CA VAL A 606 23.92 -4.55 3.19
C VAL A 606 23.31 -5.59 2.26
N ARG A 607 23.26 -5.27 0.96
CA ARG A 607 22.64 -6.09 -0.08
C ARG A 607 23.73 -6.68 -0.97
N GLY A 608 23.83 -8.00 -1.02
CA GLY A 608 24.46 -8.68 -2.14
C GLY A 608 23.46 -8.70 -3.27
N VAL A 609 23.70 -7.96 -4.34
CA VAL A 609 22.73 -7.76 -5.42
C VAL A 609 23.08 -8.63 -6.61
N LEU A 610 22.15 -9.47 -7.05
CA LEU A 610 22.12 -9.97 -8.43
C LEU A 610 20.98 -9.26 -9.15
N TYR A 611 21.26 -8.61 -10.28
CA TYR A 611 20.23 -7.98 -11.07
C TYR A 611 20.40 -8.28 -12.55
N HIS A 612 19.28 -8.27 -13.26
CA HIS A 612 19.25 -8.51 -14.69
C HIS A 612 18.28 -7.55 -15.34
N LYS A 613 18.81 -6.70 -16.22
CA LYS A 613 18.00 -5.85 -17.09
C LYS A 613 17.78 -6.57 -18.41
N ALA A 614 16.56 -6.51 -18.95
CA ALA A 614 16.24 -7.13 -20.23
C ALA A 614 17.22 -6.65 -21.32
N GLY A 615 17.71 -7.57 -22.14
CA GLY A 615 18.69 -7.31 -23.19
C GLY A 615 20.14 -7.10 -22.72
N GLU A 616 20.42 -7.12 -21.42
CA GLU A 616 21.76 -7.04 -20.86
C GLU A 616 22.17 -8.35 -20.19
N LYS A 617 23.47 -8.58 -20.01
CA LYS A 617 23.94 -9.71 -19.19
C LYS A 617 23.62 -9.47 -17.71
N PRO A 618 23.35 -10.53 -16.92
CA PRO A 618 23.21 -10.42 -15.48
C PRO A 618 24.47 -9.84 -14.85
N LYS A 619 24.27 -9.01 -13.82
CA LYS A 619 25.35 -8.35 -13.09
C LYS A 619 25.17 -8.55 -11.59
N MET A 620 26.28 -8.69 -10.90
CA MET A 620 26.34 -8.67 -9.44
C MET A 620 26.89 -7.32 -8.95
N ALA A 621 26.43 -6.87 -7.79
CA ALA A 621 26.88 -5.63 -7.17
C ALA A 621 26.67 -5.68 -5.64
N LEU A 622 27.15 -4.65 -4.95
CA LEU A 622 26.78 -4.35 -3.58
C LEU A 622 25.87 -3.11 -3.55
N ALA A 623 24.90 -3.10 -2.64
CA ALA A 623 24.08 -1.93 -2.38
C ALA A 623 23.78 -1.77 -0.89
N GLY A 624 23.41 -0.55 -0.50
CA GLY A 624 23.10 -0.18 0.87
C GLY A 624 21.63 0.19 1.05
N LYS A 625 21.40 1.40 1.60
CA LYS A 625 20.05 1.96 1.83
C LYS A 625 19.14 1.88 0.61
N PHE A 626 19.67 2.17 -0.58
CA PHE A 626 18.93 2.10 -1.84
C PHE A 626 19.55 1.06 -2.77
N TYR A 627 18.76 0.08 -3.22
CA TYR A 627 19.26 -0.96 -4.14
C TYR A 627 19.71 -0.38 -5.50
N THR A 628 19.18 0.77 -5.89
CA THR A 628 19.55 1.48 -7.13
C THR A 628 20.92 2.13 -7.06
N LYS A 629 21.46 2.38 -5.85
CA LYS A 629 22.80 2.93 -5.63
C LYS A 629 23.80 1.78 -5.46
N ARG A 630 24.09 1.12 -6.57
CA ARG A 630 25.00 -0.03 -6.65
C ARG A 630 26.45 0.41 -6.74
N VAL A 631 27.34 -0.34 -6.12
CA VAL A 631 28.80 -0.18 -6.22
C VAL A 631 29.43 -1.50 -6.66
N GLY A 632 30.54 -1.41 -7.41
CA GLY A 632 31.32 -2.58 -7.84
C GLY A 632 30.61 -3.51 -8.83
N GLU A 633 29.77 -2.99 -9.74
CA GLU A 633 29.04 -3.82 -10.70
C GLU A 633 29.98 -4.70 -11.55
N GLN A 634 29.67 -5.99 -11.66
CA GLN A 634 30.42 -6.96 -12.46
C GLN A 634 29.47 -7.93 -13.17
N GLU A 635 29.73 -8.25 -14.44
CA GLU A 635 28.97 -9.29 -15.16
C GLU A 635 29.17 -10.65 -14.49
N THR A 636 28.10 -11.43 -14.36
CA THR A 636 28.17 -12.77 -13.80
C THR A 636 27.20 -13.73 -14.51
N PRO A 637 27.61 -14.97 -14.82
CA PRO A 637 26.70 -15.93 -15.42
C PRO A 637 25.72 -16.46 -14.38
N ILE A 638 24.46 -16.65 -14.79
CA ILE A 638 23.47 -17.38 -14.03
C ILE A 638 23.55 -18.87 -14.41
N LYS A 639 23.73 -19.72 -13.41
CA LYS A 639 23.70 -21.18 -13.50
C LYS A 639 22.32 -21.70 -13.05
N PRO A 640 21.95 -22.97 -13.32
CA PRO A 640 20.73 -23.55 -12.78
C PRO A 640 20.64 -23.45 -11.25
N VAL A 641 21.79 -23.61 -10.58
CA VAL A 641 21.98 -23.40 -9.14
C VAL A 641 23.17 -22.48 -8.98
N ASN A 642 22.97 -21.38 -8.26
CA ASN A 642 23.99 -20.39 -8.01
C ASN A 642 24.35 -20.38 -6.54
N THR A 643 25.60 -20.07 -6.22
CA THR A 643 26.05 -19.93 -4.82
C THR A 643 26.35 -18.47 -4.54
N PHE A 644 25.99 -17.99 -3.36
CA PHE A 644 26.37 -16.65 -2.90
C PHE A 644 27.04 -16.71 -1.53
N HIS A 645 27.89 -15.72 -1.24
CA HIS A 645 28.50 -15.49 0.07
C HIS A 645 28.62 -13.99 0.29
N LEU A 646 27.93 -13.49 1.32
CA LEU A 646 27.94 -12.09 1.72
C LEU A 646 28.56 -11.97 3.12
N THR A 647 29.55 -11.11 3.25
CA THR A 647 30.32 -10.90 4.48
C THR A 647 30.28 -9.44 4.86
N VAL A 648 30.07 -9.18 6.14
CA VAL A 648 30.32 -7.88 6.75
C VAL A 648 31.27 -8.10 7.93
N ASN A 649 32.45 -7.49 7.87
CA ASN A 649 33.47 -7.58 8.91
C ASN A 649 33.98 -6.18 9.28
N GLY A 650 33.35 -5.60 10.30
CA GLY A 650 33.61 -4.23 10.72
C GLY A 650 33.26 -3.24 9.60
N PRO A 651 34.24 -2.47 9.08
CA PRO A 651 34.01 -1.54 7.98
C PRO A 651 33.96 -2.22 6.60
N ASN A 652 34.42 -3.47 6.48
CA ASN A 652 34.58 -4.14 5.19
C ASN A 652 33.34 -4.95 4.83
N VAL A 653 32.99 -4.93 3.55
CA VAL A 653 31.90 -5.70 2.96
C VAL A 653 32.42 -6.45 1.74
N ASP A 654 32.25 -7.76 1.74
CA ASP A 654 32.62 -8.64 0.64
C ASP A 654 31.39 -9.37 0.13
N TYR A 655 31.29 -9.52 -1.19
CA TYR A 655 30.23 -10.31 -1.82
C TYR A 655 30.82 -11.17 -2.92
N ALA A 656 30.50 -12.46 -2.90
CA ALA A 656 30.85 -13.39 -3.94
C ALA A 656 29.61 -14.09 -4.49
N PHE A 657 29.58 -14.28 -5.81
CA PHE A 657 28.52 -15.00 -6.51
C PHE A 657 29.14 -15.98 -7.51
N ASN A 658 28.74 -17.24 -7.45
CA ASN A 658 29.31 -18.32 -8.27
C ASN A 658 30.84 -18.45 -8.20
N GLY A 659 31.43 -18.11 -7.05
CA GLY A 659 32.88 -18.10 -6.84
C GLY A 659 33.60 -16.87 -7.38
N VAL A 660 32.89 -15.97 -8.06
CA VAL A 660 33.42 -14.66 -8.48
C VAL A 660 33.28 -13.72 -7.29
N ALA A 661 34.39 -13.21 -6.77
CA ALA A 661 34.40 -12.24 -5.68
C ALA A 661 34.37 -10.81 -6.24
N MET A 662 33.55 -9.95 -5.65
CA MET A 662 33.58 -8.52 -5.90
C MET A 662 34.82 -7.87 -5.28
N PRO A 663 35.28 -6.72 -5.83
CA PRO A 663 36.19 -5.84 -5.11
C PRO A 663 35.61 -5.48 -3.73
N PRO A 664 36.39 -5.58 -2.63
CA PRO A 664 35.94 -5.22 -1.29
C PRO A 664 35.38 -3.80 -1.25
N GLN A 665 34.28 -3.61 -0.54
CA GLN A 665 33.63 -2.32 -0.35
C GLN A 665 33.64 -1.92 1.13
N ARG A 666 33.32 -0.65 1.43
CA ARG A 666 33.17 -0.19 2.81
C ARG A 666 31.72 0.07 3.18
N THR A 667 31.36 -0.21 4.44
CA THR A 667 30.01 0.08 4.97
C THR A 667 29.66 1.57 4.90
N SER A 668 30.66 2.46 4.96
CA SER A 668 30.48 3.92 4.81
C SER A 668 29.91 4.29 3.45
N ASP A 669 30.28 3.57 2.40
CA ASP A 669 29.91 3.86 1.02
C ASP A 669 28.45 3.46 0.75
N LEU A 670 27.94 2.52 1.57
CA LEU A 670 26.57 2.00 1.52
C LEU A 670 25.56 2.87 2.29
N LYS A 671 26.01 3.91 3.00
CA LYS A 671 25.14 4.84 3.76
C LYS A 671 24.17 4.14 4.71
N LEU A 672 24.66 3.12 5.42
CA LEU A 672 23.88 2.38 6.40
C LEU A 672 23.54 3.27 7.60
N GLU A 673 22.35 3.11 8.14
CA GLU A 673 21.88 3.88 9.30
C GLU A 673 22.28 3.24 10.63
N SER A 674 22.60 1.94 10.62
CA SER A 674 22.85 1.18 11.84
C SER A 674 23.90 0.07 11.64
N PRO A 675 24.73 -0.20 12.67
CA PRO A 675 25.67 -1.32 12.66
C PRO A 675 25.02 -2.68 12.96
N ARG A 676 23.73 -2.71 13.32
CA ARG A 676 22.99 -3.93 13.68
C ARG A 676 21.78 -4.10 12.79
N GLY A 677 21.24 -5.30 12.72
CA GLY A 677 19.95 -5.54 12.08
C GLY A 677 19.62 -7.02 12.03
N LEU A 678 18.86 -7.41 11.01
CA LEU A 678 18.41 -8.78 10.81
C LEU A 678 19.00 -9.38 9.53
N VAL A 679 18.81 -10.68 9.35
CA VAL A 679 19.09 -11.37 8.08
C VAL A 679 17.82 -11.36 7.24
N ALA A 680 17.92 -11.03 5.95
CA ALA A 680 16.77 -11.04 5.06
C ALA A 680 17.12 -11.56 3.66
N LEU A 681 16.07 -11.87 2.92
CA LEU A 681 16.08 -12.13 1.48
C LEU A 681 15.16 -11.11 0.83
N ALA A 682 15.56 -10.60 -0.33
CA ALA A 682 14.76 -9.63 -1.07
C ALA A 682 14.64 -10.05 -2.54
N GLY A 683 13.45 -9.79 -3.09
CA GLY A 683 13.20 -9.76 -4.52
C GLY A 683 12.59 -8.42 -4.91
N ILE A 684 13.02 -7.86 -6.03
CA ILE A 684 12.54 -6.57 -6.55
C ILE A 684 12.16 -6.80 -8.01
N TYR A 685 10.91 -6.49 -8.36
CA TYR A 685 10.33 -6.73 -9.69
C TYR A 685 10.59 -8.14 -10.22
N ILE A 686 10.46 -9.16 -9.36
CA ILE A 686 10.54 -10.54 -9.85
C ILE A 686 9.38 -10.74 -10.85
N PRO A 687 9.67 -11.09 -12.12
CA PRO A 687 8.66 -11.10 -13.16
C PRO A 687 7.55 -12.05 -12.80
N MET A 688 6.30 -11.70 -13.10
CA MET A 688 5.21 -12.57 -12.68
C MET A 688 5.27 -13.98 -13.28
N GLY A 689 5.05 -14.97 -12.42
CA GLY A 689 5.25 -16.39 -12.74
C GLY A 689 6.71 -16.85 -12.66
N GLY A 690 7.66 -15.91 -12.52
CA GLY A 690 9.03 -16.19 -12.16
C GLY A 690 9.13 -16.77 -10.75
N LYS A 691 10.12 -17.62 -10.51
CA LYS A 691 10.37 -18.21 -9.19
C LYS A 691 11.82 -18.07 -8.81
N VAL A 692 12.07 -17.58 -7.60
CA VAL A 692 13.39 -17.49 -7.00
C VAL A 692 13.41 -18.39 -5.77
N THR A 693 14.20 -19.45 -5.80
CA THR A 693 14.27 -20.43 -4.73
C THR A 693 15.63 -20.40 -4.05
N PHE A 694 15.64 -20.16 -2.75
CA PHE A 694 16.81 -20.14 -1.89
C PHE A 694 16.87 -21.41 -1.06
N ARG A 695 18.07 -21.97 -0.88
CA ARG A 695 18.29 -23.17 -0.07
C ARG A 695 19.70 -23.19 0.52
N LYS A 696 19.93 -24.12 1.48
CA LYS A 696 21.21 -24.23 2.22
C LYS A 696 21.66 -22.89 2.79
N LEU A 697 20.69 -22.12 3.29
CA LEU A 697 20.94 -20.79 3.83
C LEU A 697 21.59 -20.94 5.21
N GLU A 698 22.80 -20.43 5.35
CA GLU A 698 23.57 -20.49 6.59
C GLU A 698 24.09 -19.10 6.96
N VAL A 699 24.20 -18.86 8.27
CA VAL A 699 24.70 -17.62 8.85
C VAL A 699 25.71 -17.93 9.95
N ARG A 700 26.70 -17.06 10.12
CA ARG A 700 27.64 -17.11 11.24
C ARG A 700 28.07 -15.72 11.67
N THR A 701 28.51 -15.58 12.92
CA THR A 701 29.30 -14.43 13.36
C THR A 701 30.78 -14.67 13.09
N VAL A 702 31.49 -13.63 12.68
CA VAL A 702 32.95 -13.65 12.55
C VAL A 702 33.52 -13.32 13.93
N LYS A 703 34.47 -14.13 14.42
CA LYS A 703 35.18 -13.86 15.68
C LYS A 703 36.46 -13.10 15.42
#